data_AF-A0A3S0P5F2-F1
#
_entry.id   AF-A0A3S0P5F2-F1
#
_cell.length_a   1.000
_cell.length_b   1.000
_cell.length_c   1.000
_cell.angle_alpha   90.00
_cell.angle_beta   90.00
_cell.angle_gamma   90.00
#
_symmetry.space_group_name_H-M   'P 1'
#
loop_
_entity.id
_entity.type
_entity.pdbx_description
1 polymer ?
#
loop_
_entity_poly.entity_id
_entity_poly.type
_entity_poly.pdbx_seq_one_letter_code
_entity_poly.pdbx_strand_id
1 'polypeptide(L)'
;MTKKTTTTKPKSTTTKKPARKRASKPRKPANKKDGQKSWLKMLWGIGWKLGVAVFAVLLFVGIYLDTVVKQRFEGQLFDLPTVVYARILNLAPSDNITIQEVRNELDVLNYRKVRQPRYPGEYSSSSTKIEVIRRPFEFSDGPEPDRHVMLHFDSNSLTRIQSLERKGDMGYLRIEPKMLGMLEKNHDEQRLFLRRDQFPEVMVDALLVTEDRNFYQHDGVSPLAIARAMVANVKAGRTVQGGSTLTQQLAKNIFLSSDRTLWRKVREAYIALILDYRYSKDRILEAYLNEVYLGQSGGEAIHGFGLASRLYFGQPIQELRIDQLALLVGMVKGPSYYNPVRFPERAKKRRDLVLRLMMQQDILTAAQFDMAASRPLDIQDNPRIASRQPAYFQQLKIELKEKVGDAFQSDVGLRVFTSLDPVSQQKLEQAIAKKIPQLASVAGKSLEGAAVAVDRHTGEIRAMVGGKRTGYDGFNRALNASRQIGSLAKPAVYLAALEQPEKYNLATTLHDKPISLKGSKGNVWSPRNYDRKFRGDVPLYTALAKSLNVPTVELGMQVGIPRVVETLEKLGVDENEIRPVPSMFLGSFTLTPFQVAQMYQTLTNSGRQAKLSALRSVIDLEGNILFQSLPSASQTVDQQAAWLTTYAMKRGVLEGTGRYLNSQFSWAALAGKTGTSNDTRDSWFVGVDGREVTTIWLGRDDNKPTKLTGSSGALRVYAEYLNHRIPQKLTLPWPQEIGTYGFSKTAQGSLELDCQNGFKLPVWDAQGTFKSHCDNQPKQWIKKLFSW
;
A
#
# COMPACT_ATOMS: atom_id res chain seq x y z
N MET A 1 29.94 -26.19 64.19
CA MET A 1 30.77 -26.17 65.41
C MET A 1 30.32 -24.96 66.22
N THR A 2 29.54 -25.18 67.29
CA THR A 2 29.92 -24.97 68.71
C THR A 2 30.07 -23.50 69.08
N LYS A 3 29.62 -22.96 70.22
CA LYS A 3 28.85 -23.43 71.38
C LYS A 3 28.59 -22.16 72.22
N LYS A 4 27.49 -22.17 72.98
CA LYS A 4 27.21 -21.43 74.22
C LYS A 4 28.46 -21.18 75.10
N THR A 5 28.50 -20.09 75.88
CA THR A 5 28.47 -20.16 77.37
C THR A 5 28.18 -18.84 78.10
N THR A 6 27.49 -19.02 79.22
CA THR A 6 27.01 -18.16 80.32
C THR A 6 28.06 -17.84 81.40
N THR A 7 27.76 -16.86 82.28
CA THR A 7 27.92 -16.79 83.78
C THR A 7 28.24 -15.33 84.24
N THR A 8 28.15 -14.86 85.50
CA THR A 8 27.11 -14.72 86.56
C THR A 8 27.79 -14.09 87.80
N LYS A 9 27.15 -13.12 88.48
CA LYS A 9 27.25 -12.75 89.95
C LYS A 9 28.54 -12.07 90.48
N PRO A 10 28.59 -11.46 91.71
CA PRO A 10 27.71 -11.59 92.90
C PRO A 10 27.32 -10.29 93.70
N LYS A 11 26.65 -10.54 94.85
CA LYS A 11 25.93 -9.71 95.84
C LYS A 11 26.79 -9.02 96.94
N SER A 12 26.19 -8.07 97.68
CA SER A 12 26.39 -7.80 99.14
C SER A 12 25.34 -6.75 99.64
N THR A 13 24.33 -7.06 100.48
CA THR A 13 24.20 -7.11 101.99
C THR A 13 24.23 -5.74 102.73
N THR A 14 23.10 -5.13 103.16
CA THR A 14 22.28 -5.22 104.43
C THR A 14 22.70 -4.34 105.62
N THR A 15 21.75 -3.59 106.23
CA THR A 15 21.56 -3.25 107.69
C THR A 15 20.35 -2.30 107.86
N LYS A 16 19.21 -2.64 108.50
CA LYS A 16 18.75 -2.78 109.93
C LYS A 16 18.20 -1.48 110.61
N LYS A 17 16.95 -1.63 111.14
CA LYS A 17 15.93 -0.77 111.86
C LYS A 17 16.37 -0.22 113.25
N PRO A 18 15.58 0.54 114.11
CA PRO A 18 14.09 0.67 114.30
C PRO A 18 13.50 2.08 114.74
N ALA A 19 12.24 2.45 114.43
CA ALA A 19 10.91 2.33 115.10
C ALA A 19 10.54 3.27 116.28
N ARG A 20 9.41 4.02 116.16
CA ARG A 20 8.39 4.19 117.24
C ARG A 20 7.03 4.78 116.78
N LYS A 21 5.95 4.00 117.05
CA LYS A 21 4.58 4.29 117.61
C LYS A 21 3.77 5.51 117.11
N ARG A 22 2.42 5.53 116.98
CA ARG A 22 1.26 4.60 117.02
C ARG A 22 -0.01 5.50 116.83
N ALA A 23 -1.05 5.12 116.06
CA ALA A 23 -2.50 5.26 116.40
C ALA A 23 -3.49 5.25 115.19
N SER A 24 -4.47 4.33 115.30
CA SER A 24 -5.87 4.24 114.83
C SER A 24 -6.43 4.79 113.49
N LYS A 25 -7.06 3.84 112.77
CA LYS A 25 -8.03 3.81 111.64
C LYS A 25 -9.21 4.83 111.67
N PRO A 26 -9.86 5.19 110.52
CA PRO A 26 -10.88 4.34 109.84
C PRO A 26 -10.82 4.28 108.29
N ARG A 27 -11.58 3.33 107.71
CA ARG A 27 -11.66 2.95 106.28
C ARG A 27 -12.72 3.75 105.49
N LYS A 28 -12.39 4.12 104.23
CA LYS A 28 -13.10 3.98 102.93
C LYS A 28 -12.80 5.18 101.99
N PRO A 29 -12.96 5.11 100.64
CA PRO A 29 -13.05 3.97 99.71
C PRO A 29 -11.95 3.98 98.62
N ALA A 30 -11.83 2.89 97.87
CA ALA A 30 -10.97 2.80 96.70
C ALA A 30 -11.50 3.68 95.55
N ASN A 31 -10.71 4.65 95.10
CA ASN A 31 -11.01 5.43 93.90
C ASN A 31 -10.42 4.72 92.67
N LYS A 32 -11.21 3.82 92.07
CA LYS A 32 -10.99 3.38 90.68
C LYS A 32 -11.60 4.45 89.76
N LYS A 33 -10.77 5.22 89.07
CA LYS A 33 -11.04 5.83 87.75
C LYS A 33 -9.84 6.67 87.30
N ASP A 34 -8.92 6.06 86.54
CA ASP A 34 -8.14 6.78 85.51
C ASP A 34 -7.39 5.86 84.52
N GLY A 35 -7.96 4.70 84.19
CA GLY A 35 -7.35 3.74 83.24
C GLY A 35 -7.80 3.89 81.78
N GLN A 36 -8.87 4.65 81.50
CA GLN A 36 -9.56 4.61 80.20
C GLN A 36 -9.14 5.73 79.22
N LYS A 37 -8.59 6.86 79.70
CA LYS A 37 -8.16 7.99 78.84
C LYS A 37 -6.75 7.83 78.24
N SER A 38 -5.89 6.98 78.80
CA SER A 38 -4.51 6.74 78.32
C SER A 38 -4.46 5.80 77.10
N TRP A 39 -5.27 4.74 77.11
CA TRP A 39 -5.47 3.81 76.00
C TRP A 39 -5.92 4.53 74.71
N LEU A 40 -6.83 5.51 74.82
CA LEU A 40 -7.39 6.21 73.67
C LEU A 40 -6.38 7.18 73.05
N LYS A 41 -5.56 7.85 73.86
CA LYS A 41 -4.45 8.70 73.39
C LYS A 41 -3.34 7.88 72.73
N MET A 42 -3.05 6.68 73.24
CA MET A 42 -2.09 5.75 72.65
C MET A 42 -2.59 5.19 71.31
N LEU A 43 -3.85 4.76 71.22
CA LEU A 43 -4.47 4.33 69.96
C LEU A 43 -4.56 5.46 68.93
N TRP A 44 -4.84 6.68 69.38
CA TRP A 44 -4.86 7.85 68.50
C TRP A 44 -3.45 8.23 68.02
N GLY A 45 -2.42 8.12 68.88
CA GLY A 45 -1.02 8.32 68.51
C GLY A 45 -0.48 7.24 67.56
N ILE A 46 -0.87 5.98 67.74
CA ILE A 46 -0.57 4.89 66.80
C ILE A 46 -1.31 5.09 65.48
N GLY A 47 -2.59 5.46 65.53
CA GLY A 47 -3.40 5.77 64.35
C GLY A 47 -2.87 6.95 63.56
N TRP A 48 -2.39 8.02 64.22
CA TRP A 48 -1.75 9.16 63.58
C TRP A 48 -0.43 8.77 62.91
N LYS A 49 0.44 8.02 63.61
CA LYS A 49 1.71 7.54 63.03
C LYS A 49 1.48 6.60 61.85
N LEU A 50 0.50 5.71 61.94
CA LEU A 50 0.08 4.85 60.83
C LEU A 50 -0.51 5.68 59.68
N GLY A 51 -1.30 6.70 59.97
CA GLY A 51 -1.84 7.62 58.97
C GLY A 51 -0.76 8.38 58.22
N VAL A 52 0.25 8.91 58.93
CA VAL A 52 1.42 9.56 58.33
C VAL A 52 2.25 8.58 57.50
N ALA A 53 2.46 7.35 58.00
CA ALA A 53 3.19 6.32 57.25
C ALA A 53 2.44 5.92 55.97
N VAL A 54 1.12 5.72 56.03
CA VAL A 54 0.27 5.43 54.86
C VAL A 54 0.28 6.60 53.88
N PHE A 55 0.19 7.84 54.37
CA PHE A 55 0.28 9.03 53.53
C PHE A 55 1.64 9.13 52.82
N ALA A 56 2.74 8.90 53.54
CA ALA A 56 4.09 8.89 52.96
C ALA A 56 4.23 7.79 51.89
N VAL A 57 3.68 6.60 52.14
CA VAL A 57 3.65 5.50 51.14
C VAL A 57 2.81 5.89 49.92
N LEU A 58 1.61 6.46 50.11
CA LEU A 58 0.76 6.91 49.00
C LEU A 58 1.39 8.04 48.21
N LEU A 59 2.15 8.92 48.86
CA LEU A 59 2.89 10.00 48.20
C LEU A 59 4.06 9.42 47.40
N PHE A 60 4.83 8.49 47.96
CA PHE A 60 5.91 7.81 47.23
C PHE A 60 5.37 7.01 46.03
N VAL A 61 4.28 6.26 46.22
CA VAL A 61 3.59 5.55 45.14
C VAL A 61 3.05 6.55 44.11
N GLY A 62 2.53 7.70 44.55
CA GLY A 62 2.08 8.78 43.68
C GLY A 62 3.20 9.28 42.78
N ILE A 63 4.35 9.65 43.35
CA ILE A 63 5.54 10.10 42.59
C ILE A 63 6.02 9.02 41.61
N TYR A 64 6.03 7.76 42.04
CA TYR A 64 6.38 6.65 41.16
C TYR A 64 5.40 6.51 39.98
N LEU A 65 4.09 6.46 40.26
CA LEU A 65 3.05 6.35 39.24
C LEU A 65 3.03 7.57 38.32
N ASP A 66 3.30 8.75 38.86
CA ASP A 66 3.43 10.00 38.13
C ASP A 66 4.58 9.94 37.12
N THR A 67 5.73 9.42 37.55
CA THR A 67 6.88 9.19 36.68
C THR A 67 6.56 8.19 35.57
N VAL A 68 5.85 7.09 35.91
CA VAL A 68 5.39 6.08 34.92
C VAL A 68 4.42 6.69 33.91
N VAL A 69 3.45 7.48 34.37
CA VAL A 69 2.48 8.19 33.52
C VAL A 69 3.19 9.17 32.61
N LYS A 70 4.13 9.96 33.15
CA LYS A 70 4.93 10.93 32.41
C LYS A 70 5.73 10.26 31.31
N GLN A 71 6.51 9.22 31.65
CA GLN A 71 7.32 8.47 30.68
C GLN A 71 6.47 7.89 29.54
N ARG A 72 5.25 7.45 29.83
CA ARG A 72 4.37 6.85 28.82
C ARG A 72 3.67 7.89 27.93
N PHE A 73 3.16 8.99 28.50
CA PHE A 73 2.37 9.98 27.75
C PHE A 73 3.19 11.08 27.08
N GLU A 74 4.37 11.43 27.62
CA GLU A 74 5.31 12.35 26.98
C GLU A 74 6.28 11.63 26.04
N GLY A 75 6.41 10.30 26.15
CA GLY A 75 7.13 9.45 25.22
C GLY A 75 6.21 8.82 24.16
N GLN A 76 6.57 7.62 23.71
CA GLN A 76 5.79 6.85 22.75
C GLN A 76 4.60 6.16 23.45
N LEU A 77 3.44 6.83 23.43
CA LEU A 77 2.21 6.33 24.04
C LEU A 77 1.76 5.01 23.41
N PHE A 78 1.91 4.92 22.09
CA PHE A 78 1.55 3.77 21.25
C PHE A 78 2.68 3.45 20.29
N ASP A 79 2.87 2.17 19.99
CA ASP A 79 3.64 1.74 18.82
C ASP A 79 2.75 1.94 17.60
N LEU A 80 2.95 3.04 16.89
CA LEU A 80 2.11 3.46 15.78
C LEU A 80 2.62 2.83 14.48
N PRO A 81 1.80 2.02 13.79
CA PRO A 81 2.23 1.39 12.56
C PRO A 81 2.39 2.43 11.47
N THR A 82 3.29 2.15 10.53
CA THR A 82 3.43 2.98 9.33
C THR A 82 2.24 2.73 8.41
N VAL A 83 1.46 3.77 8.10
CA VAL A 83 0.30 3.69 7.20
C VAL A 83 0.73 3.90 5.76
N VAL A 84 0.35 2.97 4.88
CA VAL A 84 0.72 3.00 3.46
C VAL A 84 -0.49 3.39 2.60
N TYR A 85 -0.31 4.41 1.77
CA TYR A 85 -1.30 4.93 0.82
C TYR A 85 -0.87 4.68 -0.63
N ALA A 86 -1.85 4.49 -1.50
CA ALA A 86 -1.69 4.41 -2.95
C ALA A 86 -1.28 5.76 -3.56
N ARG A 87 -1.21 5.84 -4.90
CA ARG A 87 -1.02 7.12 -5.59
C ARG A 87 -2.17 8.09 -5.29
N ILE A 88 -1.86 9.37 -5.28
CA ILE A 88 -2.86 10.46 -5.32
C ILE A 88 -3.29 10.62 -6.78
N LEU A 89 -4.60 10.58 -7.06
CA LEU A 89 -5.13 10.93 -8.38
C LEU A 89 -5.29 12.45 -8.47
N ASN A 90 -4.47 13.08 -9.29
CA ASN A 90 -4.64 14.49 -9.66
C ASN A 90 -5.46 14.54 -10.95
N LEU A 91 -6.53 15.32 -10.92
CA LEU A 91 -7.41 15.59 -12.06
C LEU A 91 -7.28 17.05 -12.46
N ALA A 92 -7.09 17.32 -13.74
CA ALA A 92 -7.07 18.65 -14.32
C ALA A 92 -7.90 18.67 -15.62
N PRO A 93 -8.47 19.84 -16.00
CA PRO A 93 -9.07 20.00 -17.31
C PRO A 93 -8.09 19.61 -18.43
N SER A 94 -8.59 18.94 -19.46
CA SER A 94 -7.85 18.36 -20.59
C SER A 94 -7.05 17.09 -20.29
N ASP A 95 -7.15 16.52 -19.08
CA ASP A 95 -6.59 15.20 -18.81
C ASP A 95 -7.26 14.14 -19.69
N ASN A 96 -6.45 13.28 -20.30
CA ASN A 96 -6.90 12.10 -21.07
C ASN A 96 -7.38 10.98 -20.14
N ILE A 97 -8.43 11.27 -19.38
CA ILE A 97 -9.10 10.36 -18.45
C ILE A 97 -10.60 10.33 -18.76
N THR A 98 -11.11 9.12 -18.94
CA THR A 98 -12.52 8.88 -19.24
C THR A 98 -13.38 8.91 -17.98
N ILE A 99 -14.67 9.18 -18.15
CA ILE A 99 -15.65 9.08 -17.05
C ILE A 99 -15.65 7.69 -16.41
N GLN A 100 -15.41 6.63 -17.19
CA GLN A 100 -15.39 5.27 -16.67
C GLN A 100 -14.14 4.99 -15.84
N GLU A 101 -12.98 5.56 -16.19
CA GLU A 101 -11.76 5.47 -15.37
C GLU A 101 -11.95 6.18 -14.03
N VAL A 102 -12.55 7.37 -14.00
CA VAL A 102 -12.84 8.07 -12.74
C VAL A 102 -13.83 7.28 -11.89
N ARG A 103 -14.87 6.68 -12.49
CA ARG A 103 -15.77 5.78 -11.76
C ARG A 103 -15.04 4.59 -11.16
N ASN A 104 -14.16 3.94 -11.92
CA ASN A 104 -13.36 2.82 -11.42
C ASN A 104 -12.49 3.25 -10.23
N GLU A 105 -11.90 4.45 -10.26
CA GLU A 105 -11.14 4.99 -9.13
C GLU A 105 -12.01 5.16 -7.89
N LEU A 106 -13.18 5.82 -8.05
CA LEU A 106 -14.14 6.05 -6.98
C LEU A 106 -14.65 4.73 -6.38
N ASP A 107 -14.93 3.72 -7.22
CA ASP A 107 -15.36 2.40 -6.78
C ASP A 107 -14.26 1.70 -5.95
N VAL A 108 -13.00 1.79 -6.37
CA VAL A 108 -11.87 1.19 -5.63
C VAL A 108 -11.60 1.92 -4.30
N LEU A 109 -11.96 3.20 -4.21
CA LEU A 109 -11.95 4.03 -3.01
C LEU A 109 -13.22 3.88 -2.15
N ASN A 110 -14.12 2.95 -2.49
CA ASN A 110 -15.40 2.72 -1.80
C ASN A 110 -16.28 3.98 -1.72
N TYR A 111 -16.26 4.86 -2.73
CA TYR A 111 -17.26 5.92 -2.82
C TYR A 111 -18.65 5.31 -3.08
N ARG A 112 -19.67 5.87 -2.44
CA ARG A 112 -21.06 5.40 -2.55
C ARG A 112 -21.76 6.11 -3.69
N LYS A 113 -22.25 5.34 -4.67
CA LYS A 113 -23.08 5.89 -5.75
C LYS A 113 -24.50 6.15 -5.24
N VAL A 114 -24.93 7.42 -5.25
CA VAL A 114 -26.26 7.86 -4.80
C VAL A 114 -26.92 8.73 -5.86
N ARG A 115 -28.23 9.02 -5.68
CA ARG A 115 -28.96 9.93 -6.59
C ARG A 115 -28.60 11.39 -6.37
N GLN A 116 -28.41 11.80 -5.12
CA GLN A 116 -28.07 13.16 -4.71
C GLN A 116 -26.98 13.07 -3.63
N PRO A 117 -25.72 13.37 -3.96
CA PRO A 117 -24.65 13.40 -2.97
C PRO A 117 -24.92 14.45 -1.91
N ARG A 118 -24.82 14.07 -0.63
CA ARG A 118 -24.99 15.00 0.50
C ARG A 118 -23.86 14.89 1.52
N TYR A 119 -23.12 13.78 1.50
CA TYR A 119 -22.06 13.51 2.45
C TYR A 119 -20.73 13.21 1.76
N PRO A 120 -19.58 13.46 2.41
CA PRO A 120 -18.28 13.04 1.90
C PRO A 120 -18.24 11.55 1.57
N GLY A 121 -17.50 11.19 0.51
CA GLY A 121 -17.45 9.80 0.05
C GLY A 121 -18.67 9.37 -0.77
N GLU A 122 -19.54 10.29 -1.18
CA GLU A 122 -20.67 10.03 -2.08
C GLU A 122 -20.44 10.63 -3.47
N TYR A 123 -20.99 9.96 -4.48
CA TYR A 123 -21.01 10.48 -5.84
C TYR A 123 -22.30 10.13 -6.57
N SER A 124 -22.65 10.94 -7.56
CA SER A 124 -23.65 10.62 -8.58
C SER A 124 -22.99 10.71 -9.95
N SER A 125 -23.53 10.03 -10.95
CA SER A 125 -22.94 10.07 -12.29
C SER A 125 -23.99 9.90 -13.38
N SER A 126 -23.89 10.74 -14.41
CA SER A 126 -24.63 10.67 -15.67
C SER A 126 -23.69 10.19 -16.79
N SER A 127 -24.12 10.22 -18.06
CA SER A 127 -23.26 9.85 -19.19
C SER A 127 -22.05 10.78 -19.38
N THR A 128 -22.15 12.05 -18.99
CA THR A 128 -21.12 13.08 -19.24
C THR A 128 -20.64 13.81 -17.99
N LYS A 129 -21.21 13.50 -16.82
CA LYS A 129 -20.88 14.20 -15.57
C LYS A 129 -20.74 13.27 -14.38
N ILE A 130 -19.89 13.65 -13.43
CA ILE A 130 -19.80 13.06 -12.09
C ILE A 130 -19.96 14.18 -11.06
N GLU A 131 -20.96 14.08 -10.20
CA GLU A 131 -21.03 14.88 -8.97
C GLU A 131 -20.34 14.10 -7.87
N VAL A 132 -19.40 14.70 -7.16
CA VAL A 132 -18.70 14.01 -6.07
C VAL A 132 -18.47 14.96 -4.91
N ILE A 133 -18.65 14.46 -3.69
CA ILE A 133 -18.20 15.12 -2.48
C ILE A 133 -16.94 14.39 -2.03
N ARG A 134 -15.79 14.95 -2.45
CA ARG A 134 -14.46 14.39 -2.16
C ARG A 134 -14.17 14.52 -0.67
N ARG A 135 -13.57 13.49 -0.07
CA ARG A 135 -13.32 13.39 1.38
C ARG A 135 -12.29 14.41 1.90
N PRO A 136 -12.40 14.87 3.16
CA PRO A 136 -11.30 15.58 3.77
C PRO A 136 -10.09 14.65 3.88
N PHE A 137 -8.90 15.16 3.63
CA PHE A 137 -7.67 14.36 3.69
C PHE A 137 -6.45 15.24 3.99
N GLU A 138 -5.51 14.68 4.74
CA GLU A 138 -4.23 15.31 5.00
C GLU A 138 -3.19 14.88 3.97
N PHE A 139 -3.00 15.73 2.96
CA PHE A 139 -1.98 15.54 1.95
C PHE A 139 -0.59 15.90 2.48
N SER A 140 0.43 15.60 1.68
CA SER A 140 1.82 15.85 2.03
C SER A 140 2.17 17.33 2.24
N ASP A 141 1.38 18.22 1.64
CA ASP A 141 1.53 19.68 1.70
C ASP A 141 0.50 20.34 2.63
N GLY A 142 -0.35 19.55 3.30
CA GLY A 142 -1.29 20.05 4.31
C GLY A 142 -2.69 19.43 4.25
N PRO A 143 -3.54 19.74 5.24
CA PRO A 143 -4.93 19.31 5.27
C PRO A 143 -5.77 20.00 4.19
N GLU A 144 -6.57 19.23 3.48
CA GLU A 144 -7.66 19.74 2.66
C GLU A 144 -9.00 19.26 3.20
N PRO A 145 -9.99 20.16 3.36
CA PRO A 145 -11.35 19.78 3.72
C PRO A 145 -12.03 19.03 2.57
N ASP A 146 -13.26 18.59 2.80
CA ASP A 146 -14.09 18.05 1.74
C ASP A 146 -14.34 19.08 0.62
N ARG A 147 -14.67 18.55 -0.58
CA ARG A 147 -14.94 19.36 -1.77
C ARG A 147 -16.13 18.80 -2.52
N HIS A 148 -17.20 19.59 -2.63
CA HIS A 148 -18.35 19.29 -3.48
C HIS A 148 -18.13 19.86 -4.88
N VAL A 149 -17.96 18.95 -5.85
CA VAL A 149 -17.55 19.30 -7.22
C VAL A 149 -18.35 18.53 -8.28
N MET A 150 -18.47 19.17 -9.45
CA MET A 150 -19.00 18.58 -10.67
C MET A 150 -17.87 18.44 -11.69
N LEU A 151 -17.59 17.20 -12.10
CA LEU A 151 -16.66 16.86 -13.17
C LEU A 151 -17.44 16.70 -14.48
N HIS A 152 -17.01 17.38 -15.54
CA HIS A 152 -17.61 17.29 -16.88
C HIS A 152 -16.65 16.58 -17.83
N PHE A 153 -17.18 15.66 -18.62
CA PHE A 153 -16.41 14.82 -19.53
C PHE A 153 -16.95 14.94 -20.96
N ASP A 154 -16.03 14.81 -21.92
CA ASP A 154 -16.38 14.39 -23.28
C ASP A 154 -16.20 12.86 -23.42
N SER A 155 -16.10 12.34 -24.64
CA SER A 155 -15.91 10.89 -24.86
C SER A 155 -14.61 10.34 -24.28
N ASN A 156 -13.54 11.14 -24.22
CA ASN A 156 -12.17 10.66 -23.96
C ASN A 156 -11.42 11.47 -22.89
N SER A 157 -11.95 12.60 -22.41
CA SER A 157 -11.22 13.53 -21.55
C SER A 157 -12.11 14.21 -20.50
N LEU A 158 -11.46 14.69 -19.43
CA LEU A 158 -12.07 15.58 -18.45
C LEU A 158 -12.00 17.01 -18.96
N THR A 159 -13.13 17.64 -19.25
CA THR A 159 -13.17 18.97 -19.89
C THR A 159 -13.22 20.12 -18.88
N ARG A 160 -13.88 19.91 -17.73
CA ARG A 160 -14.10 20.97 -16.73
C ARG A 160 -14.29 20.39 -15.33
N ILE A 161 -13.75 21.10 -14.34
CA ILE A 161 -13.98 20.85 -12.91
C ILE A 161 -14.67 22.09 -12.34
N GLN A 162 -15.89 21.93 -11.84
CA GLN A 162 -16.70 23.02 -11.29
C GLN A 162 -16.89 22.82 -9.79
N SER A 163 -16.62 23.85 -8.98
CA SER A 163 -16.98 23.83 -7.56
C SER A 163 -18.46 24.13 -7.39
N LEU A 164 -19.14 23.34 -6.56
CA LEU A 164 -20.55 23.54 -6.19
C LEU A 164 -20.70 24.36 -4.90
N GLU A 165 -19.61 24.49 -4.11
CA GLU A 165 -19.53 25.34 -2.91
C GLU A 165 -19.26 26.80 -3.27
N ARG A 166 -18.22 27.03 -4.07
CA ARG A 166 -17.78 28.37 -4.52
C ARG A 166 -18.11 28.45 -6.00
N LYS A 167 -19.05 29.30 -6.39
CA LYS A 167 -19.44 29.46 -7.81
C LYS A 167 -18.21 29.79 -8.65
N GLY A 168 -17.66 28.79 -9.36
CA GLY A 168 -16.45 28.94 -10.16
C GLY A 168 -15.84 27.60 -10.59
N ASP A 169 -14.88 27.69 -11.51
CA ASP A 169 -14.13 26.56 -12.03
C ASP A 169 -12.83 26.35 -11.26
N MET A 170 -12.40 25.10 -11.19
CA MET A 170 -11.17 24.68 -10.53
C MET A 170 -10.15 24.25 -11.59
N GLY A 171 -8.89 24.67 -11.41
CA GLY A 171 -7.79 24.24 -12.27
C GLY A 171 -7.34 22.79 -12.03
N TYR A 172 -7.58 22.26 -10.84
CA TYR A 172 -7.29 20.87 -10.50
C TYR A 172 -8.16 20.38 -9.34
N LEU A 173 -8.24 19.06 -9.18
CA LEU A 173 -8.82 18.37 -8.04
C LEU A 173 -7.94 17.18 -7.66
N ARG A 174 -7.62 17.04 -6.38
CA ARG A 174 -6.95 15.87 -5.83
C ARG A 174 -7.99 14.92 -5.24
N ILE A 175 -7.97 13.66 -5.65
CA ILE A 175 -8.71 12.59 -4.98
C ILE A 175 -7.79 11.96 -3.93
N GLU A 176 -8.31 11.75 -2.73
CA GLU A 176 -7.55 11.17 -1.64
C GLU A 176 -7.08 9.74 -1.97
N PRO A 177 -5.86 9.36 -1.57
CA PRO A 177 -5.32 8.07 -1.92
C PRO A 177 -5.93 6.94 -1.09
N LYS A 178 -6.02 5.76 -1.70
CA LYS A 178 -6.50 4.56 -1.00
C LYS A 178 -5.48 4.11 0.06
N MET A 179 -5.94 3.84 1.28
CA MET A 179 -5.13 3.13 2.28
C MET A 179 -4.93 1.68 1.82
N LEU A 180 -3.68 1.30 1.59
CA LEU A 180 -3.30 -0.04 1.13
C LEU A 180 -3.06 -1.01 2.28
N GLY A 181 -2.72 -0.48 3.46
CA GLY A 181 -2.47 -1.26 4.66
C GLY A 181 -1.48 -0.56 5.58
N MET A 182 -0.88 -1.35 6.45
CA MET A 182 0.06 -0.89 7.47
C MET A 182 1.33 -1.75 7.42
N LEU A 183 2.47 -1.14 7.75
CA LEU A 183 3.74 -1.82 7.98
C LEU A 183 4.01 -1.78 9.49
N GLU A 184 4.22 -2.96 10.06
CA GLU A 184 4.24 -3.17 11.51
C GLU A 184 5.58 -3.73 11.99
N LYS A 185 5.91 -3.42 13.26
CA LYS A 185 6.99 -4.08 14.01
C LYS A 185 6.49 -5.32 14.75
N ASN A 186 5.28 -5.26 15.30
CA ASN A 186 4.63 -6.34 16.04
C ASN A 186 3.20 -6.55 15.54
N HIS A 187 2.77 -7.81 15.42
CA HIS A 187 1.50 -8.20 14.79
C HIS A 187 0.34 -8.38 15.78
N ASP A 188 0.59 -8.18 17.08
CA ASP A 188 -0.43 -8.50 18.10
C ASP A 188 -1.51 -7.42 18.19
N GLU A 189 -1.18 -6.14 17.97
CA GLU A 189 -2.11 -5.01 18.08
C GLU A 189 -1.98 -4.04 16.91
N GLN A 190 -3.11 -3.62 16.35
CA GLN A 190 -3.18 -2.64 15.27
C GLN A 190 -4.02 -1.44 15.66
N ARG A 191 -3.53 -0.25 15.29
CA ARG A 191 -4.18 1.04 15.51
C ARG A 191 -4.01 1.93 14.29
N LEU A 192 -5.04 2.71 13.96
CA LEU A 192 -4.94 3.86 13.06
C LEU A 192 -5.11 5.10 13.94
N PHE A 193 -4.00 5.76 14.25
CA PHE A 193 -4.04 6.96 15.07
C PHE A 193 -4.77 8.09 14.35
N LEU A 194 -5.75 8.67 15.05
CA LEU A 194 -6.45 9.88 14.63
C LEU A 194 -6.40 10.90 15.77
N ARG A 195 -6.23 12.16 15.41
CA ARG A 195 -6.32 13.28 16.35
C ARG A 195 -7.76 13.50 16.81
N ARG A 196 -7.94 14.15 17.97
CA ARG A 196 -9.27 14.41 18.57
C ARG A 196 -10.21 15.14 17.62
N ASP A 197 -9.71 16.10 16.86
CA ASP A 197 -10.46 16.93 15.90
C ASP A 197 -10.91 16.15 14.66
N GLN A 198 -10.30 14.99 14.39
CA GLN A 198 -10.68 14.12 13.28
C GLN A 198 -11.85 13.19 13.63
N PHE A 199 -12.26 13.10 14.90
CA PHE A 199 -13.41 12.28 15.31
C PHE A 199 -14.72 13.08 15.24
N PRO A 200 -15.83 12.49 14.73
CA PRO A 200 -17.12 13.19 14.70
C PRO A 200 -17.62 13.51 16.12
N GLU A 201 -18.05 14.76 16.35
CA GLU A 201 -18.57 15.18 17.67
C GLU A 201 -19.76 14.34 18.13
N VAL A 202 -20.67 13.98 17.21
CA VAL A 202 -21.81 13.10 17.51
C VAL A 202 -21.37 11.74 18.06
N MET A 203 -20.21 11.22 17.63
CA MET A 203 -19.64 9.98 18.19
C MET A 203 -19.11 10.20 19.60
N VAL A 204 -18.43 11.32 19.82
CA VAL A 204 -17.90 11.68 21.14
C VAL A 204 -19.06 11.83 22.12
N ASP A 205 -20.11 12.55 21.75
CA ASP A 205 -21.33 12.69 22.56
C ASP A 205 -21.97 11.32 22.86
N ALA A 206 -22.04 10.43 21.87
CA ALA A 206 -22.53 9.07 22.05
C ALA A 206 -21.70 8.29 23.08
N LEU A 207 -20.37 8.41 23.01
CA LEU A 207 -19.44 7.77 23.94
C LEU A 207 -19.62 8.31 25.36
N LEU A 208 -19.63 9.64 25.52
CA LEU A 208 -19.80 10.29 26.81
C LEU A 208 -21.15 9.94 27.45
N VAL A 209 -22.25 10.00 26.70
CA VAL A 209 -23.57 9.68 27.24
C VAL A 209 -23.70 8.22 27.68
N THR A 210 -22.98 7.32 27.01
CA THR A 210 -23.02 5.88 27.25
C THR A 210 -22.09 5.44 28.38
N GLU A 211 -20.85 5.94 28.39
CA GLU A 211 -19.78 5.47 29.28
C GLU A 211 -19.49 6.44 30.42
N ASP A 212 -19.50 7.76 30.20
CA ASP A 212 -19.13 8.75 31.22
C ASP A 212 -19.72 10.16 30.99
N ARG A 213 -20.97 10.36 31.43
CA ARG A 213 -21.75 11.58 31.17
C ARG A 213 -21.12 12.87 31.68
N ASN A 214 -20.39 12.77 32.79
CA ASN A 214 -19.81 13.92 33.47
C ASN A 214 -18.29 13.99 33.27
N PHE A 215 -17.79 13.41 32.17
CA PHE A 215 -16.36 13.27 31.91
C PHE A 215 -15.58 14.59 32.04
N TYR A 216 -16.11 15.68 31.48
CA TYR A 216 -15.46 16.99 31.51
C TYR A 216 -15.54 17.68 32.89
N GLN A 217 -16.40 17.22 33.80
CA GLN A 217 -16.65 17.88 35.09
C GLN A 217 -15.94 17.25 36.28
N HIS A 218 -15.43 16.01 36.17
CA HIS A 218 -14.75 15.33 37.28
C HIS A 218 -13.24 15.21 37.07
N ASP A 219 -12.45 15.05 38.13
CA ASP A 219 -10.99 14.91 38.04
C ASP A 219 -10.58 13.44 37.97
N GLY A 220 -10.86 12.75 36.86
CA GLY A 220 -10.43 11.37 36.60
C GLY A 220 -11.25 10.29 37.32
N VAL A 221 -11.83 10.58 38.47
CA VAL A 221 -12.71 9.66 39.22
C VAL A 221 -14.01 10.39 39.55
N SER A 222 -15.15 9.68 39.43
CA SER A 222 -16.47 10.24 39.75
C SER A 222 -17.05 9.57 41.01
N PRO A 223 -16.96 10.21 42.19
CA PRO A 223 -17.57 9.69 43.43
C PRO A 223 -19.08 9.47 43.28
N LEU A 224 -19.76 10.38 42.56
CA LEU A 224 -21.18 10.27 42.26
C LEU A 224 -21.50 9.03 41.39
N ALA A 225 -20.68 8.73 40.38
CA ALA A 225 -20.87 7.53 39.56
C ALA A 225 -20.63 6.24 40.36
N ILE A 226 -19.62 6.22 41.25
CA ILE A 226 -19.33 5.09 42.13
C ILE A 226 -20.50 4.86 43.10
N ALA A 227 -20.98 5.89 43.78
CA ALA A 227 -22.09 5.79 44.71
C ALA A 227 -23.38 5.31 44.01
N ARG A 228 -23.69 5.87 42.83
CA ARG A 228 -24.85 5.47 42.02
C ARG A 228 -24.76 3.99 41.60
N ALA A 229 -23.60 3.55 41.11
CA ALA A 229 -23.37 2.17 40.72
C ALA A 229 -23.47 1.22 41.93
N MET A 230 -22.95 1.61 43.10
CA MET A 230 -23.06 0.83 44.33
C MET A 230 -24.53 0.62 44.73
N VAL A 231 -25.33 1.69 44.77
CA VAL A 231 -26.77 1.59 45.09
C VAL A 231 -27.50 0.69 44.10
N ALA A 232 -27.25 0.85 42.80
CA ALA A 232 -27.88 0.02 41.76
C ALA A 232 -27.51 -1.46 41.88
N ASN A 233 -26.23 -1.77 42.14
CA ASN A 233 -25.73 -3.14 42.27
C ASN A 233 -26.25 -3.82 43.53
N VAL A 234 -26.36 -3.10 44.66
CA VAL A 234 -26.95 -3.60 45.90
C VAL A 234 -28.43 -3.92 45.69
N LYS A 235 -29.20 -3.03 45.05
CA LYS A 235 -30.62 -3.27 44.72
C LYS A 235 -30.83 -4.47 43.80
N ALA A 236 -29.91 -4.72 42.88
CA ALA A 236 -30.03 -5.80 41.89
C ALA A 236 -29.43 -7.15 42.33
N GLY A 237 -28.75 -7.21 43.48
CA GLY A 237 -28.09 -8.43 43.99
C GLY A 237 -26.92 -8.93 43.13
N ARG A 238 -26.51 -8.18 42.10
CA ARG A 238 -25.41 -8.50 41.18
C ARG A 238 -24.87 -7.20 40.56
N THR A 239 -23.68 -7.25 39.98
CA THR A 239 -23.13 -6.11 39.24
C THR A 239 -23.93 -5.86 37.96
N VAL A 240 -24.73 -4.79 37.95
CA VAL A 240 -25.56 -4.37 36.81
C VAL A 240 -25.03 -3.09 36.18
N GLN A 241 -24.45 -2.19 36.97
CA GLN A 241 -23.91 -0.90 36.51
C GLN A 241 -22.45 -0.73 36.93
N GLY A 242 -21.62 -0.24 35.99
CA GLY A 242 -20.23 0.14 36.25
C GLY A 242 -20.15 1.59 36.73
N GLY A 243 -19.29 1.86 37.71
CA GLY A 243 -18.99 3.20 38.20
C GLY A 243 -17.62 3.72 37.76
N SER A 244 -17.07 3.20 36.65
CA SER A 244 -15.71 3.57 36.19
C SER A 244 -15.79 4.68 35.14
N THR A 245 -14.93 5.68 35.26
CA THR A 245 -14.81 6.80 34.31
C THR A 245 -14.01 6.42 33.07
N LEU A 246 -14.05 7.24 32.01
CA LEU A 246 -13.21 7.04 30.83
C LEU A 246 -11.72 7.08 31.17
N THR A 247 -11.29 8.03 32.02
CA THR A 247 -9.90 8.14 32.48
C THR A 247 -9.46 6.89 33.24
N GLN A 248 -10.34 6.28 34.05
CA GLN A 248 -10.07 5.01 34.73
C GLN A 248 -9.97 3.84 33.74
N GLN A 249 -10.85 3.78 32.74
CA GLN A 249 -10.77 2.75 31.71
C GLN A 249 -9.46 2.87 30.89
N LEU A 250 -9.04 4.09 30.56
CA LEU A 250 -7.76 4.37 29.90
C LEU A 250 -6.58 3.91 30.77
N ALA A 251 -6.58 4.29 32.05
CA ALA A 251 -5.55 3.89 33.00
C ALA A 251 -5.42 2.36 33.10
N LYS A 252 -6.55 1.65 33.10
CA LYS A 252 -6.60 0.20 33.09
C LYS A 252 -5.98 -0.41 31.84
N ASN A 253 -6.31 0.12 30.65
CA ASN A 253 -5.86 -0.46 29.38
C ASN A 253 -4.35 -0.23 29.15
N ILE A 254 -3.83 0.96 29.50
CA ILE A 254 -2.44 1.32 29.19
C ILE A 254 -1.45 0.83 30.27
N PHE A 255 -1.81 0.88 31.56
CA PHE A 255 -0.83 0.74 32.64
C PHE A 255 -0.98 -0.52 33.50
N LEU A 256 -2.10 -1.24 33.41
CA LEU A 256 -2.44 -2.30 34.37
C LEU A 256 -2.69 -3.65 33.69
N SER A 257 -2.42 -4.72 34.42
CA SER A 257 -2.72 -6.09 34.00
C SER A 257 -4.23 -6.40 34.04
N SER A 258 -4.64 -7.52 33.44
CA SER A 258 -6.04 -7.98 33.41
C SER A 258 -6.56 -8.56 34.74
N ASP A 259 -5.74 -8.59 35.80
CA ASP A 259 -6.04 -9.23 37.09
C ASP A 259 -7.25 -8.61 37.81
N ARG A 260 -8.20 -9.42 38.29
CA ARG A 260 -9.39 -8.88 38.98
C ARG A 260 -9.17 -8.68 40.48
N THR A 261 -8.36 -7.69 40.88
CA THR A 261 -8.11 -7.36 42.29
C THR A 261 -8.61 -5.95 42.67
N LEU A 262 -9.04 -5.78 43.94
CA LEU A 262 -9.39 -4.47 44.49
C LEU A 262 -8.19 -3.51 44.47
N TRP A 263 -6.98 -4.04 44.70
CA TRP A 263 -5.75 -3.25 44.66
C TRP A 263 -5.46 -2.69 43.27
N ARG A 264 -5.68 -3.47 42.20
CA ARG A 264 -5.63 -2.94 40.83
C ARG A 264 -6.61 -1.79 40.64
N LYS A 265 -7.83 -1.89 41.20
CA LYS A 265 -8.85 -0.84 41.06
C LYS A 265 -8.47 0.45 41.80
N VAL A 266 -7.79 0.36 42.94
CA VAL A 266 -7.23 1.53 43.63
C VAL A 266 -6.12 2.18 42.81
N ARG A 267 -5.20 1.39 42.25
CA ARG A 267 -4.15 1.90 41.34
C ARG A 267 -4.74 2.59 40.11
N GLU A 268 -5.78 1.99 39.51
CA GLU A 268 -6.52 2.56 38.37
C GLU A 268 -7.09 3.95 38.71
N ALA A 269 -7.73 4.09 39.87
CA ALA A 269 -8.25 5.38 40.33
C ALA A 269 -7.15 6.41 40.58
N TYR A 270 -6.02 6.00 41.15
CA TYR A 270 -4.91 6.92 41.42
C TYR A 270 -4.21 7.39 40.13
N ILE A 271 -3.96 6.48 39.19
CA ILE A 271 -3.43 6.83 37.86
C ILE A 271 -4.41 7.75 37.14
N ALA A 272 -5.73 7.52 37.25
CA ALA A 272 -6.73 8.39 36.62
C ALA A 272 -6.70 9.82 37.17
N LEU A 273 -6.51 10.00 38.48
CA LEU A 273 -6.32 11.33 39.09
C LEU A 273 -5.05 12.03 38.56
N ILE A 274 -3.95 11.28 38.44
CA ILE A 274 -2.68 11.80 37.91
C ILE A 274 -2.84 12.22 36.43
N LEU A 275 -3.51 11.41 35.61
CA LEU A 275 -3.75 11.71 34.21
C LEU A 275 -4.56 13.00 34.04
N ASP A 276 -5.66 13.14 34.76
CA ASP A 276 -6.53 14.34 34.67
C ASP A 276 -5.88 15.60 35.24
N TYR A 277 -4.96 15.46 36.19
CA TYR A 277 -4.17 16.59 36.69
C TYR A 277 -3.13 17.08 35.66
N ARG A 278 -2.55 16.18 34.86
CA ARG A 278 -1.45 16.50 33.94
C ARG A 278 -1.89 16.85 32.52
N TYR A 279 -2.93 16.22 32.02
CA TYR A 279 -3.30 16.29 30.60
C TYR A 279 -4.70 16.86 30.46
N SER A 280 -4.93 17.60 29.36
CA SER A 280 -6.27 18.08 29.06
C SER A 280 -7.23 16.92 28.80
N LYS A 281 -8.51 17.16 29.07
CA LYS A 281 -9.59 16.21 28.79
C LYS A 281 -9.59 15.71 27.35
N ASP A 282 -9.32 16.60 26.41
CA ASP A 282 -9.24 16.24 24.99
C ASP A 282 -8.05 15.33 24.68
N ARG A 283 -6.91 15.50 25.34
CA ARG A 283 -5.76 14.59 25.19
C ARG A 283 -6.05 13.21 25.79
N ILE A 284 -6.73 13.16 26.93
CA ILE A 284 -7.17 11.90 27.56
C ILE A 284 -8.18 11.18 26.66
N LEU A 285 -9.14 11.93 26.11
CA LEU A 285 -10.14 11.41 25.21
C LEU A 285 -9.52 10.92 23.90
N GLU A 286 -8.58 11.67 23.31
CA GLU A 286 -7.81 11.24 22.14
C GLU A 286 -7.09 9.92 22.38
N ALA A 287 -6.39 9.80 23.52
CA ALA A 287 -5.72 8.57 23.90
C ALA A 287 -6.73 7.42 24.04
N TYR A 288 -7.87 7.65 24.69
CA TYR A 288 -8.94 6.65 24.83
C TYR A 288 -9.52 6.19 23.49
N LEU A 289 -9.84 7.13 22.60
CA LEU A 289 -10.43 6.86 21.29
C LEU A 289 -9.49 6.04 20.38
N ASN A 290 -8.18 6.12 20.60
CA ASN A 290 -7.19 5.34 19.86
C ASN A 290 -6.79 4.03 20.57
N GLU A 291 -7.04 3.91 21.88
CA GLU A 291 -6.58 2.77 22.69
C GLU A 291 -7.61 1.65 22.83
N VAL A 292 -8.90 1.98 22.83
CA VAL A 292 -9.94 1.01 23.16
C VAL A 292 -9.95 -0.19 22.20
N TYR A 293 -9.90 -1.41 22.74
CA TYR A 293 -10.09 -2.63 21.96
C TYR A 293 -11.51 -2.65 21.39
N LEU A 294 -11.65 -2.90 20.09
CA LEU A 294 -12.94 -2.90 19.39
C LEU A 294 -13.17 -4.15 18.54
N GLY A 295 -12.17 -4.99 18.33
CA GLY A 295 -12.37 -6.21 17.55
C GLY A 295 -11.11 -7.01 17.31
N GLN A 296 -11.25 -8.08 16.55
CA GLN A 296 -10.15 -8.95 16.14
C GLN A 296 -10.20 -9.16 14.63
N SER A 297 -9.05 -9.09 13.97
CA SER A 297 -8.88 -9.44 12.56
C SER A 297 -7.82 -10.55 12.45
N GLY A 298 -8.25 -11.80 12.36
CA GLY A 298 -7.32 -12.93 12.40
C GLY A 298 -6.52 -12.96 13.72
N GLY A 299 -5.19 -12.90 13.63
CA GLY A 299 -4.30 -12.85 14.80
C GLY A 299 -4.15 -11.46 15.42
N GLU A 300 -4.65 -10.41 14.78
CA GLU A 300 -4.39 -9.01 15.14
C GLU A 300 -5.55 -8.43 15.98
N ALA A 301 -5.24 -7.83 17.14
CA ALA A 301 -6.18 -7.08 17.95
C ALA A 301 -6.41 -5.69 17.36
N ILE A 302 -7.66 -5.29 17.19
CA ILE A 302 -8.03 -4.02 16.55
C ILE A 302 -8.40 -3.02 17.63
N HIS A 303 -7.56 -2.01 17.76
CA HIS A 303 -7.69 -0.94 18.74
C HIS A 303 -8.00 0.40 18.06
N GLY A 304 -8.79 1.19 18.77
CA GLY A 304 -9.18 2.53 18.35
C GLY A 304 -10.32 2.56 17.33
N PHE A 305 -11.13 3.61 17.42
CA PHE A 305 -12.32 3.77 16.60
C PHE A 305 -11.99 3.96 15.11
N GLY A 306 -10.87 4.63 14.80
CA GLY A 306 -10.44 4.89 13.41
C GLY A 306 -10.25 3.59 12.61
N LEU A 307 -9.54 2.61 13.18
CA LEU A 307 -9.32 1.32 12.52
C LEU A 307 -10.57 0.44 12.55
N ALA A 308 -11.34 0.46 13.64
CA ALA A 308 -12.59 -0.28 13.76
C ALA A 308 -13.62 0.15 12.70
N SER A 309 -13.70 1.44 12.38
CA SER A 309 -14.53 1.97 11.29
C SER A 309 -14.18 1.31 9.95
N ARG A 310 -12.89 1.23 9.64
CA ARG A 310 -12.41 0.57 8.42
C ARG A 310 -12.66 -0.93 8.43
N LEU A 311 -12.47 -1.61 9.56
CA LEU A 311 -12.73 -3.04 9.68
C LEU A 311 -14.22 -3.38 9.45
N TYR A 312 -15.12 -2.71 10.18
CA TYR A 312 -16.54 -3.10 10.17
C TYR A 312 -17.32 -2.52 8.99
N PHE A 313 -16.97 -1.31 8.52
CA PHE A 313 -17.76 -0.61 7.51
C PHE A 313 -16.99 -0.29 6.22
N GLY A 314 -15.67 -0.50 6.18
CA GLY A 314 -14.85 -0.20 5.00
C GLY A 314 -14.72 1.31 4.73
N GLN A 315 -15.04 2.13 5.73
CA GLN A 315 -15.19 3.58 5.63
C GLN A 315 -14.32 4.30 6.68
N PRO A 316 -13.81 5.50 6.36
CA PRO A 316 -13.28 6.43 7.36
C PRO A 316 -14.35 6.78 8.41
N ILE A 317 -13.91 7.08 9.63
CA ILE A 317 -14.83 7.31 10.74
C ILE A 317 -15.72 8.54 10.55
N GLN A 318 -15.24 9.52 9.79
CA GLN A 318 -15.93 10.76 9.45
C GLN A 318 -17.16 10.54 8.56
N GLU A 319 -17.25 9.39 7.88
CA GLU A 319 -18.37 9.05 7.00
C GLU A 319 -19.43 8.19 7.69
N LEU A 320 -19.12 7.68 8.88
CA LEU A 320 -20.04 6.77 9.54
C LEU A 320 -21.32 7.51 9.94
N ARG A 321 -22.43 6.85 9.65
CA ARG A 321 -23.75 7.30 10.09
C ARG A 321 -23.89 7.14 11.59
N ILE A 322 -24.87 7.85 12.15
CA ILE A 322 -25.20 7.80 13.59
C ILE A 322 -25.42 6.36 14.07
N ASP A 323 -26.10 5.51 13.30
CA ASP A 323 -26.31 4.09 13.65
C ASP A 323 -25.00 3.28 13.71
N GLN A 324 -24.05 3.58 12.82
CA GLN A 324 -22.75 2.92 12.76
C GLN A 324 -21.82 3.40 13.89
N LEU A 325 -21.80 4.71 14.16
CA LEU A 325 -21.09 5.30 15.30
C LEU A 325 -21.61 4.74 16.63
N ALA A 326 -22.94 4.67 16.81
CA ALA A 326 -23.56 4.09 17.98
C ALA A 326 -23.25 2.59 18.15
N LEU A 327 -23.06 1.86 17.05
CA LEU A 327 -22.62 0.46 17.10
C LEU A 327 -21.20 0.37 17.67
N LEU A 328 -20.24 1.13 17.13
CA LEU A 328 -18.85 1.12 17.61
C LEU A 328 -18.76 1.51 19.09
N VAL A 329 -19.47 2.58 19.49
CA VAL A 329 -19.55 3.00 20.89
C VAL A 329 -20.17 1.91 21.76
N GLY A 330 -21.24 1.27 21.28
CA GLY A 330 -21.90 0.19 22.00
C GLY A 330 -20.99 -1.03 22.24
N MET A 331 -20.05 -1.28 21.33
CA MET A 331 -19.10 -2.39 21.40
C MET A 331 -18.02 -2.21 22.46
N VAL A 332 -17.65 -0.97 22.83
CA VAL A 332 -16.64 -0.66 23.86
C VAL A 332 -16.82 -1.46 25.15
N LYS A 333 -18.08 -1.61 25.59
CA LYS A 333 -18.41 -2.37 26.81
C LYS A 333 -17.98 -3.85 26.77
N GLY A 334 -17.91 -4.44 25.58
CA GLY A 334 -17.57 -5.85 25.39
C GLY A 334 -17.43 -6.21 23.91
N PRO A 335 -16.29 -5.89 23.28
CA PRO A 335 -16.12 -6.00 21.82
C PRO A 335 -16.35 -7.42 21.29
N SER A 336 -15.86 -8.44 21.99
CA SER A 336 -16.07 -9.84 21.62
C SER A 336 -17.51 -10.32 21.84
N TYR A 337 -18.21 -9.75 22.84
CA TYR A 337 -19.59 -10.13 23.17
C TYR A 337 -20.61 -9.46 22.24
N TYR A 338 -20.35 -8.21 21.84
CA TYR A 338 -21.14 -7.41 20.92
C TYR A 338 -20.58 -7.43 19.50
N ASN A 339 -19.75 -8.41 19.16
CA ASN A 339 -19.17 -8.53 17.83
C ASN A 339 -20.29 -8.68 16.77
N PRO A 340 -20.44 -7.75 15.82
CA PRO A 340 -21.60 -7.71 14.92
C PRO A 340 -21.56 -8.81 13.85
N VAL A 341 -20.39 -9.39 13.58
CA VAL A 341 -20.21 -10.52 12.65
C VAL A 341 -20.69 -11.82 13.29
N ARG A 342 -20.31 -12.03 14.55
CA ARG A 342 -20.60 -13.28 15.29
C ARG A 342 -21.96 -13.26 15.96
N PHE A 343 -22.39 -12.11 16.46
CA PHE A 343 -23.58 -11.95 17.31
C PHE A 343 -24.40 -10.71 16.90
N PRO A 344 -24.95 -10.68 15.67
CA PRO A 344 -25.65 -9.51 15.13
C PRO A 344 -26.82 -9.04 15.99
N GLU A 345 -27.64 -9.96 16.51
CA GLU A 345 -28.78 -9.59 17.36
C GLU A 345 -28.39 -8.86 18.65
N ARG A 346 -27.30 -9.30 19.30
CA ARG A 346 -26.78 -8.66 20.52
C ARG A 346 -26.21 -7.28 20.20
N ALA A 347 -25.46 -7.20 19.10
CA ALA A 347 -24.85 -5.97 18.62
C ALA A 347 -25.94 -4.93 18.28
N LYS A 348 -26.98 -5.33 17.56
CA LYS A 348 -28.15 -4.51 17.22
C LYS A 348 -28.85 -3.98 18.45
N LYS A 349 -29.21 -4.85 19.40
CA LYS A 349 -29.85 -4.42 20.66
C LYS A 349 -28.98 -3.45 21.46
N ARG A 350 -27.66 -3.61 21.43
CA ARG A 350 -26.73 -2.72 22.13
C ARG A 350 -26.60 -1.36 21.44
N ARG A 351 -26.49 -1.34 20.10
CA ARG A 351 -26.53 -0.12 19.29
C ARG A 351 -27.82 0.67 19.53
N ASP A 352 -28.97 0.00 19.48
CA ASP A 352 -30.27 0.67 19.63
C ASP A 352 -30.46 1.25 21.04
N LEU A 353 -29.82 0.65 22.05
CA LEU A 353 -29.73 1.22 23.39
C LEU A 353 -28.89 2.51 23.41
N VAL A 354 -27.74 2.54 22.73
CA VAL A 354 -26.91 3.76 22.62
C VAL A 354 -27.70 4.87 21.94
N LEU A 355 -28.34 4.57 20.81
CA LEU A 355 -29.20 5.52 20.09
C LEU A 355 -30.31 6.09 20.99
N ARG A 356 -30.95 5.23 21.79
CA ARG A 356 -31.99 5.66 22.74
C ARG A 356 -31.43 6.58 23.82
N LEU A 357 -30.24 6.30 24.34
CA LEU A 357 -29.58 7.15 25.34
C LEU A 357 -29.23 8.52 24.74
N MET A 358 -28.77 8.58 23.49
CA MET A 358 -28.50 9.84 22.79
C MET A 358 -29.78 10.67 22.61
N MET A 359 -30.89 10.04 22.22
CA MET A 359 -32.19 10.72 22.11
C MET A 359 -32.67 11.26 23.46
N GLN A 360 -32.52 10.50 24.55
CA GLN A 360 -32.89 10.93 25.90
C GLN A 360 -32.05 12.09 26.45
N GLN A 361 -30.94 12.43 25.80
CA GLN A 361 -30.08 13.57 26.14
C GLN A 361 -30.16 14.67 25.09
N ASP A 362 -31.21 14.66 24.26
CA ASP A 362 -31.49 15.65 23.21
C ASP A 362 -30.38 15.80 22.15
N ILE A 363 -29.46 14.82 22.05
CA ILE A 363 -28.45 14.76 20.98
C ILE A 363 -29.11 14.34 19.66
N LEU A 364 -30.14 13.48 19.73
CA LEU A 364 -30.91 13.02 18.58
C LEU A 364 -32.39 13.39 18.75
N THR A 365 -33.01 13.82 17.66
CA THR A 365 -34.47 13.91 17.57
C THR A 365 -35.11 12.52 17.51
N ALA A 366 -36.38 12.40 17.89
CA ALA A 366 -37.13 11.15 17.80
C ALA A 366 -37.13 10.58 16.36
N ALA A 367 -37.27 11.43 15.35
CA ALA A 367 -37.22 11.03 13.95
C ALA A 367 -35.85 10.47 13.53
N GLN A 368 -34.75 11.07 14.01
CA GLN A 368 -33.40 10.55 13.78
C GLN A 368 -33.19 9.21 14.49
N PHE A 369 -33.69 9.06 15.72
CA PHE A 369 -33.63 7.81 16.46
C PHE A 369 -34.37 6.68 15.72
N ASP A 370 -35.63 6.90 15.33
CA ASP A 370 -36.44 5.89 14.65
C ASP A 370 -35.80 5.47 13.32
N MET A 371 -35.29 6.44 12.55
CA MET A 371 -34.58 6.17 11.29
C MET A 371 -33.27 5.40 11.51
N ALA A 372 -32.51 5.71 12.56
CA ALA A 372 -31.24 5.04 12.85
C ALA A 372 -31.48 3.61 13.39
N ALA A 373 -32.46 3.44 14.27
CA ALA A 373 -32.79 2.15 14.89
C ALA A 373 -33.41 1.16 13.90
N SER A 374 -34.15 1.64 12.89
CA SER A 374 -34.76 0.78 11.87
C SER A 374 -33.73 0.20 10.88
N ARG A 375 -32.52 0.77 10.80
CA ARG A 375 -31.48 0.31 9.87
C ARG A 375 -30.87 -1.03 10.30
N PRO A 376 -30.50 -1.89 9.33
CA PRO A 376 -29.67 -3.05 9.62
C PRO A 376 -28.28 -2.62 10.12
N LEU A 377 -27.47 -3.56 10.58
CA LEU A 377 -26.11 -3.26 11.06
C LEU A 377 -25.19 -2.75 9.94
N ASP A 378 -25.44 -3.15 8.69
CA ASP A 378 -24.77 -2.63 7.49
C ASP A 378 -23.23 -2.72 7.57
N ILE A 379 -22.73 -3.86 8.08
CA ILE A 379 -21.31 -4.19 8.16
C ILE A 379 -20.83 -4.85 6.87
N GLN A 380 -19.52 -4.84 6.63
CA GLN A 380 -18.89 -5.60 5.55
C GLN A 380 -19.17 -7.11 5.68
N ASP A 381 -19.48 -7.77 4.56
CA ASP A 381 -19.68 -9.23 4.52
C ASP A 381 -18.43 -10.01 4.95
N ASN A 382 -17.26 -9.51 4.55
CA ASN A 382 -15.95 -10.03 4.93
C ASN A 382 -15.09 -8.89 5.50
N PRO A 383 -15.22 -8.58 6.81
CA PRO A 383 -14.50 -7.50 7.46
C PRO A 383 -12.98 -7.64 7.27
N ARG A 384 -12.40 -6.67 6.56
CA ARG A 384 -10.97 -6.56 6.31
C ARG A 384 -10.60 -5.08 6.30
N ILE A 385 -9.40 -4.78 6.79
CA ILE A 385 -8.89 -3.41 6.87
C ILE A 385 -8.49 -2.89 5.49
N ALA A 386 -7.77 -3.70 4.72
CA ALA A 386 -7.31 -3.35 3.39
C ALA A 386 -7.10 -4.59 2.51
N SER A 387 -7.01 -4.38 1.19
CA SER A 387 -6.58 -5.42 0.26
C SER A 387 -5.09 -5.67 0.47
N ARG A 388 -4.70 -6.89 0.88
CA ARG A 388 -3.29 -7.24 1.05
C ARG A 388 -2.59 -7.11 -0.30
N GLN A 389 -1.52 -6.32 -0.35
CA GLN A 389 -0.65 -6.17 -1.52
C GLN A 389 0.79 -6.64 -1.21
N PRO A 390 1.01 -7.93 -0.84
CA PRO A 390 2.29 -8.36 -0.26
C PRO A 390 3.47 -8.19 -1.22
N ALA A 391 3.25 -8.49 -2.51
CA ALA A 391 4.29 -8.37 -3.52
C ALA A 391 4.80 -6.92 -3.65
N TYR A 392 3.88 -5.96 -3.70
CA TYR A 392 4.23 -4.53 -3.74
C TYR A 392 4.85 -4.07 -2.42
N PHE A 393 4.32 -4.51 -1.28
CA PHE A 393 4.84 -4.17 0.05
C PHE A 393 6.27 -4.67 0.26
N GLN A 394 6.65 -5.80 -0.33
CA GLN A 394 8.03 -6.27 -0.30
C GLN A 394 8.97 -5.30 -1.01
N GLN A 395 8.62 -4.81 -2.21
CA GLN A 395 9.40 -3.78 -2.91
C GLN A 395 9.44 -2.47 -2.12
N LEU A 396 8.30 -2.07 -1.54
CA LEU A 396 8.22 -0.88 -0.71
C LEU A 396 9.15 -0.97 0.51
N LYS A 397 9.20 -2.12 1.19
CA LYS A 397 10.12 -2.36 2.33
C LYS A 397 11.59 -2.25 1.91
N ILE A 398 11.95 -2.75 0.73
CA ILE A 398 13.31 -2.60 0.17
C ILE A 398 13.62 -1.12 -0.01
N GLU A 399 12.74 -0.36 -0.67
CA GLU A 399 12.97 1.07 -0.94
C GLU A 399 12.95 1.95 0.32
N LEU A 400 12.10 1.63 1.31
CA LEU A 400 12.09 2.33 2.59
C LEU A 400 13.45 2.15 3.29
N LYS A 401 13.97 0.93 3.32
CA LYS A 401 15.29 0.66 3.90
C LYS A 401 16.42 1.39 3.14
N GLU A 402 16.39 1.39 1.82
CA GLU A 402 17.43 2.01 0.99
C GLU A 402 17.40 3.54 1.04
N LYS A 403 16.22 4.16 1.01
CA LYS A 403 16.07 5.61 0.79
C LYS A 403 15.87 6.40 2.08
N VAL A 404 15.27 5.78 3.09
CA VAL A 404 14.97 6.42 4.38
C VAL A 404 15.97 5.97 5.46
N GLY A 405 16.51 4.76 5.33
CA GLY A 405 17.53 4.24 6.24
C GLY A 405 17.04 4.15 7.69
N ASP A 406 17.89 4.56 8.63
CA ASP A 406 17.62 4.48 10.07
C ASP A 406 16.48 5.41 10.54
N ALA A 407 16.09 6.41 9.72
CA ALA A 407 14.93 7.24 10.00
C ALA A 407 13.61 6.48 9.82
N PHE A 408 13.62 5.33 9.13
CA PHE A 408 12.46 4.45 9.06
C PHE A 408 12.34 3.62 10.33
N GLN A 409 11.47 4.06 11.23
CA GLN A 409 11.04 3.32 12.40
C GLN A 409 9.57 2.92 12.21
N SER A 410 9.27 1.62 12.26
CA SER A 410 7.92 1.13 11.95
C SER A 410 6.89 1.40 13.07
N ASP A 411 7.32 1.95 14.20
CA ASP A 411 6.54 2.22 15.41
C ASP A 411 6.29 3.73 15.66
N VAL A 412 6.81 4.64 14.83
CA VAL A 412 6.62 6.11 15.01
C VAL A 412 5.43 6.69 14.23
N GLY A 413 4.63 5.85 13.56
CA GLY A 413 3.39 6.30 12.92
C GLY A 413 3.56 7.04 11.59
N LEU A 414 4.56 6.66 10.79
CA LEU A 414 4.82 7.28 9.49
C LEU A 414 3.64 7.13 8.52
N ARG A 415 3.45 8.12 7.65
CA ARG A 415 2.59 8.05 6.46
C ARG A 415 3.45 7.89 5.22
N VAL A 416 3.24 6.80 4.50
CA VAL A 416 3.97 6.45 3.28
C VAL A 416 3.05 6.56 2.09
N PHE A 417 3.38 7.44 1.14
CA PHE A 417 2.69 7.54 -0.14
C PHE A 417 3.47 6.80 -1.22
N THR A 418 2.75 5.99 -1.99
CA THR A 418 3.34 5.10 -3.00
C THR A 418 2.90 5.50 -4.41
N SER A 419 3.50 4.89 -5.43
CA SER A 419 3.08 5.02 -6.81
C SER A 419 2.00 4.02 -7.25
N LEU A 420 1.57 3.11 -6.37
CA LEU A 420 0.62 2.06 -6.72
C LEU A 420 -0.68 2.68 -7.24
N ASP A 421 -1.09 2.26 -8.44
CA ASP A 421 -2.38 2.57 -9.02
C ASP A 421 -3.39 1.49 -8.59
N PRO A 422 -4.38 1.83 -7.77
CA PRO A 422 -5.28 0.85 -7.20
C PRO A 422 -6.21 0.22 -8.26
N VAL A 423 -6.49 0.92 -9.35
CA VAL A 423 -7.27 0.39 -10.49
C VAL A 423 -6.40 -0.57 -11.31
N SER A 424 -5.18 -0.18 -11.68
CA SER A 424 -4.27 -1.06 -12.44
C SER A 424 -3.97 -2.33 -11.66
N GLN A 425 -3.72 -2.24 -10.34
CA GLN A 425 -3.50 -3.39 -9.47
C GLN A 425 -4.69 -4.35 -9.50
N GLN A 426 -5.91 -3.83 -9.27
CA GLN A 426 -7.12 -4.66 -9.28
C GLN A 426 -7.35 -5.33 -10.63
N LYS A 427 -7.19 -4.60 -11.75
CA LYS A 427 -7.39 -5.16 -13.09
C LYS A 427 -6.34 -6.21 -13.45
N LEU A 428 -5.09 -6.03 -13.01
CA LEU A 428 -4.02 -7.01 -13.23
C LEU A 428 -4.24 -8.28 -12.42
N GLU A 429 -4.63 -8.16 -11.16
CA GLU A 429 -5.05 -9.28 -10.31
C GLU A 429 -6.22 -10.05 -10.93
N GLN A 430 -7.23 -9.34 -11.44
CA GLN A 430 -8.39 -9.94 -12.12
C GLN A 430 -7.98 -10.70 -13.38
N ALA A 431 -7.09 -10.14 -14.20
CA ALA A 431 -6.58 -10.79 -15.40
C ALA A 431 -5.85 -12.10 -15.08
N ILE A 432 -5.00 -12.09 -14.06
CA ILE A 432 -4.27 -13.27 -13.57
C ILE A 432 -5.22 -14.33 -13.02
N ALA A 433 -6.13 -13.94 -12.12
CA ALA A 433 -7.11 -14.83 -11.50
C ALA A 433 -8.03 -15.49 -12.53
N LYS A 434 -8.34 -14.80 -13.63
CA LYS A 434 -9.18 -15.32 -14.72
C LYS A 434 -8.41 -16.20 -15.70
N LYS A 435 -7.21 -15.79 -16.14
CA LYS A 435 -6.49 -16.47 -17.22
C LYS A 435 -5.64 -17.65 -16.78
N ILE A 436 -5.02 -17.61 -15.61
CA ILE A 436 -4.16 -18.72 -15.17
C ILE A 436 -4.94 -20.04 -15.07
N PRO A 437 -6.15 -20.11 -14.46
CA PRO A 437 -6.93 -21.35 -14.44
C PRO A 437 -7.28 -21.88 -15.82
N GLN A 438 -7.56 -21.00 -16.80
CA GLN A 438 -7.84 -21.40 -18.18
C GLN A 438 -6.59 -22.02 -18.84
N LEU A 439 -5.43 -21.38 -18.66
CA LEU A 439 -4.15 -21.83 -19.22
C LEU A 439 -3.60 -23.08 -18.52
N ALA A 440 -3.97 -23.31 -17.26
CA ALA A 440 -3.61 -24.49 -16.49
C ALA A 440 -4.18 -25.80 -17.09
N SER A 441 -5.20 -25.72 -17.95
CA SER A 441 -5.68 -26.89 -18.73
C SER A 441 -4.59 -27.46 -19.66
N VAL A 442 -3.68 -26.61 -20.14
CA VAL A 442 -2.56 -26.99 -21.03
C VAL A 442 -1.28 -27.21 -20.22
N ALA A 443 -0.99 -26.31 -19.27
CA ALA A 443 0.27 -26.28 -18.53
C ALA A 443 0.28 -27.08 -17.21
N GLY A 444 -0.89 -27.56 -16.78
CA GLY A 444 -1.12 -28.21 -15.49
C GLY A 444 -1.40 -27.22 -14.34
N LYS A 445 -1.91 -27.75 -13.22
CA LYS A 445 -2.38 -26.98 -12.05
C LYS A 445 -1.30 -26.18 -11.31
N SER A 446 -0.03 -26.55 -11.48
CA SER A 446 1.12 -25.85 -10.88
C SER A 446 1.66 -24.71 -11.73
N LEU A 447 0.96 -24.33 -12.80
CA LEU A 447 1.22 -23.07 -13.49
C LEU A 447 1.08 -21.91 -12.50
N GLU A 448 2.09 -21.04 -12.49
CA GLU A 448 2.14 -19.79 -11.75
C GLU A 448 2.31 -18.61 -12.73
N GLY A 449 2.14 -17.41 -12.21
CA GLY A 449 2.34 -16.19 -12.97
C GLY A 449 2.75 -15.01 -12.10
N ALA A 450 3.46 -14.07 -12.71
CA ALA A 450 3.87 -12.82 -12.11
C ALA A 450 3.73 -11.70 -13.13
N ALA A 451 3.44 -10.49 -12.64
CA ALA A 451 3.34 -9.33 -13.51
C ALA A 451 3.77 -8.05 -12.80
N VAL A 452 4.35 -7.13 -13.57
CA VAL A 452 4.72 -5.79 -13.11
C VAL A 452 4.27 -4.80 -14.19
N ALA A 453 3.52 -3.77 -13.79
CA ALA A 453 3.18 -2.64 -14.64
C ALA A 453 3.86 -1.38 -14.09
N VAL A 454 4.61 -0.68 -14.93
CA VAL A 454 5.36 0.51 -14.58
C VAL A 454 5.01 1.65 -15.51
N ASP A 455 4.94 2.86 -14.98
CA ASP A 455 4.80 4.08 -15.77
C ASP A 455 5.94 4.18 -16.79
N ARG A 456 5.56 4.41 -18.05
CA ARG A 456 6.51 4.41 -19.17
C ARG A 456 7.56 5.52 -19.03
N HIS A 457 7.20 6.66 -18.45
CA HIS A 457 8.04 7.87 -18.44
C HIS A 457 8.84 8.05 -17.16
N THR A 458 8.21 7.74 -16.02
CA THR A 458 8.74 8.00 -14.68
C THR A 458 9.33 6.76 -14.01
N GLY A 459 9.07 5.56 -14.54
CA GLY A 459 9.50 4.29 -13.91
C GLY A 459 8.68 3.90 -12.67
N GLU A 460 7.68 4.70 -12.31
CA GLU A 460 6.86 4.43 -11.14
C GLU A 460 6.08 3.12 -11.25
N ILE A 461 6.15 2.28 -10.21
CA ILE A 461 5.48 0.98 -10.21
C ILE A 461 4.01 1.22 -9.91
N ARG A 462 3.15 0.87 -10.87
CA ARG A 462 1.70 1.04 -10.76
C ARG A 462 1.00 -0.20 -10.26
N ALA A 463 1.49 -1.37 -10.65
CA ALA A 463 0.93 -2.63 -10.20
C ALA A 463 2.01 -3.71 -10.12
N MET A 464 1.90 -4.59 -9.13
CA MET A 464 2.78 -5.74 -8.95
C MET A 464 2.00 -6.94 -8.42
N VAL A 465 2.09 -8.06 -9.14
CA VAL A 465 1.48 -9.35 -8.75
C VAL A 465 2.56 -10.42 -8.72
N GLY A 466 2.77 -11.04 -7.56
CA GLY A 466 3.84 -12.02 -7.32
C GLY A 466 3.47 -13.50 -7.50
N GLY A 467 2.20 -13.82 -7.81
CA GLY A 467 1.73 -15.20 -7.92
C GLY A 467 0.27 -15.31 -8.37
N LYS A 468 -0.19 -16.52 -8.69
CA LYS A 468 -1.59 -16.74 -9.11
C LYS A 468 -2.62 -16.51 -7.99
N ARG A 469 -2.20 -16.71 -6.73
CA ARG A 469 -3.01 -16.43 -5.53
C ARG A 469 -2.76 -14.98 -5.12
N THR A 470 -3.57 -14.08 -5.65
CA THR A 470 -3.47 -12.66 -5.34
C THR A 470 -3.73 -12.41 -3.84
N GLY A 471 -2.97 -11.49 -3.24
CA GLY A 471 -3.04 -11.19 -1.80
C GLY A 471 -2.45 -12.25 -0.84
N TYR A 472 -1.90 -13.36 -1.33
CA TYR A 472 -1.15 -14.31 -0.51
C TYR A 472 0.26 -13.79 -0.23
N ASP A 473 0.64 -13.75 1.05
CA ASP A 473 2.00 -13.39 1.47
C ASP A 473 2.90 -14.63 1.41
N GLY A 474 3.84 -14.62 0.48
CA GLY A 474 4.67 -15.79 0.15
C GLY A 474 5.71 -15.45 -0.91
N PHE A 475 6.16 -16.44 -1.68
CA PHE A 475 7.22 -16.24 -2.67
C PHE A 475 6.79 -15.27 -3.79
N ASN A 476 7.38 -14.08 -3.80
CA ASN A 476 7.10 -13.03 -4.77
C ASN A 476 7.89 -13.24 -6.05
N ARG A 477 7.25 -13.84 -7.05
CA ARG A 477 7.89 -14.13 -8.33
C ARG A 477 8.21 -12.89 -9.15
N ALA A 478 7.59 -11.74 -8.88
CA ALA A 478 7.90 -10.50 -9.57
C ALA A 478 9.31 -9.98 -9.23
N LEU A 479 9.77 -10.20 -7.98
CA LEU A 479 11.07 -9.75 -7.48
C LEU A 479 12.09 -10.89 -7.32
N ASN A 480 11.64 -12.12 -7.09
CA ASN A 480 12.53 -13.20 -6.63
C ASN A 480 12.63 -14.38 -7.60
N ALA A 481 11.76 -14.49 -8.62
CA ALA A 481 11.88 -15.55 -9.62
C ALA A 481 12.77 -15.11 -10.78
N SER A 482 14.07 -15.36 -10.67
CA SER A 482 14.99 -15.19 -11.81
C SER A 482 14.79 -16.32 -12.82
N ARG A 483 14.40 -15.98 -14.05
CA ARG A 483 13.98 -16.94 -15.09
C ARG A 483 14.53 -16.55 -16.44
N GLN A 484 14.74 -17.55 -17.31
CA GLN A 484 15.32 -17.32 -18.63
C GLN A 484 14.38 -16.43 -19.46
N ILE A 485 14.86 -15.28 -19.93
CA ILE A 485 14.00 -14.30 -20.62
C ILE A 485 13.75 -14.63 -22.10
N GLY A 486 14.60 -15.51 -22.66
CA GLY A 486 14.50 -15.99 -24.03
C GLY A 486 14.46 -14.83 -25.05
N SER A 487 13.53 -14.90 -25.99
CA SER A 487 13.41 -13.89 -27.06
C SER A 487 13.09 -12.45 -26.59
N LEU A 488 12.93 -12.18 -25.30
CA LEU A 488 12.88 -10.81 -24.77
C LEU A 488 14.23 -10.09 -24.83
N ALA A 489 15.36 -10.80 -24.98
CA ALA A 489 16.68 -10.18 -25.14
C ALA A 489 16.88 -9.50 -26.51
N LYS A 490 16.12 -9.94 -27.53
CA LYS A 490 16.36 -9.55 -28.92
C LYS A 490 16.34 -8.03 -29.13
N PRO A 491 15.36 -7.25 -28.63
CA PRO A 491 15.36 -5.80 -28.84
C PRO A 491 16.67 -5.10 -28.47
N ALA A 492 17.43 -5.57 -27.47
CA ALA A 492 18.74 -5.01 -27.15
C ALA A 492 19.77 -5.23 -28.28
N VAL A 493 19.74 -6.38 -28.94
CA VAL A 493 20.61 -6.66 -30.12
C VAL A 493 20.28 -5.72 -31.27
N TYR A 494 18.99 -5.50 -31.54
CA TYR A 494 18.54 -4.61 -32.62
C TYR A 494 18.80 -3.15 -32.26
N LEU A 495 18.65 -2.77 -30.99
CA LEU A 495 19.00 -1.44 -30.50
C LEU A 495 20.49 -1.15 -30.72
N ALA A 496 21.37 -2.06 -30.29
CA ALA A 496 22.83 -1.94 -30.47
C ALA A 496 23.25 -1.80 -31.95
N ALA A 497 22.50 -2.42 -32.87
CA ALA A 497 22.68 -2.23 -34.30
C ALA A 497 22.20 -0.85 -34.76
N LEU A 498 21.00 -0.43 -34.34
CA LEU A 498 20.39 0.85 -34.73
C LEU A 498 21.08 2.08 -34.12
N GLU A 499 21.96 1.90 -33.12
CA GLU A 499 22.92 2.91 -32.64
C GLU A 499 24.10 3.15 -33.62
N GLN A 500 24.14 2.44 -34.75
CA GLN A 500 25.10 2.63 -35.84
C GLN A 500 24.34 2.98 -37.13
N PRO A 501 23.72 4.18 -37.23
CA PRO A 501 22.85 4.57 -38.35
C PRO A 501 23.54 4.55 -39.72
N GLU A 502 24.87 4.66 -39.74
CA GLU A 502 25.69 4.56 -40.95
C GLU A 502 25.79 3.13 -41.51
N LYS A 503 25.46 2.11 -40.71
CA LYS A 503 25.51 0.69 -41.11
C LYS A 503 24.14 0.01 -41.10
N TYR A 504 23.31 0.33 -40.12
CA TYR A 504 22.06 -0.39 -39.87
C TYR A 504 20.87 0.56 -39.84
N ASN A 505 19.82 0.17 -40.54
CA ASN A 505 18.50 0.78 -40.47
C ASN A 505 17.43 -0.33 -40.52
N LEU A 506 16.16 0.05 -40.41
CA LEU A 506 15.06 -0.91 -40.39
C LEU A 506 14.93 -1.76 -41.67
N ALA A 507 15.43 -1.27 -42.80
CA ALA A 507 15.43 -1.95 -44.08
C ALA A 507 16.67 -2.83 -44.32
N THR A 508 17.71 -2.74 -43.47
CA THR A 508 18.94 -3.54 -43.60
C THR A 508 18.62 -5.03 -43.74
N THR A 509 19.25 -5.67 -44.71
CA THR A 509 19.03 -7.09 -45.01
C THR A 509 19.84 -7.96 -44.05
N LEU A 510 19.17 -8.95 -43.45
CA LEU A 510 19.76 -9.99 -42.60
C LEU A 510 19.55 -11.36 -43.24
N HIS A 511 20.43 -12.32 -42.98
CA HIS A 511 20.40 -13.62 -43.62
C HIS A 511 19.84 -14.70 -42.68
N ASP A 512 18.63 -15.17 -43.00
CA ASP A 512 18.03 -16.34 -42.35
C ASP A 512 18.49 -17.64 -43.03
N LYS A 513 19.78 -17.95 -42.92
CA LYS A 513 20.46 -19.12 -43.50
C LYS A 513 21.16 -19.94 -42.40
N PRO A 514 21.39 -21.26 -42.56
CA PRO A 514 22.08 -22.06 -41.54
C PRO A 514 23.43 -21.47 -41.13
N ILE A 515 23.65 -21.30 -39.82
CA ILE A 515 24.92 -20.86 -39.25
C ILE A 515 25.44 -21.88 -38.23
N SER A 516 26.76 -21.97 -38.10
CA SER A 516 27.45 -22.84 -37.15
C SER A 516 28.59 -22.05 -36.51
N LEU A 517 28.51 -21.86 -35.20
CA LEU A 517 29.49 -21.13 -34.42
C LEU A 517 30.33 -22.13 -33.60
N LYS A 518 31.66 -22.08 -33.76
CA LYS A 518 32.59 -22.89 -32.97
C LYS A 518 32.79 -22.24 -31.61
N GLY A 519 32.47 -22.97 -30.54
CA GLY A 519 32.73 -22.55 -29.16
C GLY A 519 34.20 -22.76 -28.76
N SER A 520 34.62 -22.08 -27.69
CA SER A 520 36.00 -22.13 -27.17
C SER A 520 36.46 -23.53 -26.74
N LYS A 521 35.53 -24.44 -26.46
CA LYS A 521 35.80 -25.85 -26.10
C LYS A 521 35.63 -26.84 -27.27
N GLY A 522 35.60 -26.36 -28.51
CA GLY A 522 35.44 -27.21 -29.72
C GLY A 522 33.99 -27.62 -30.04
N ASN A 523 33.03 -27.38 -29.14
CA ASN A 523 31.61 -27.62 -29.39
C ASN A 523 31.08 -26.68 -30.49
N VAL A 524 30.27 -27.21 -31.42
CA VAL A 524 29.62 -26.40 -32.46
C VAL A 524 28.18 -26.09 -32.04
N TRP A 525 27.82 -24.81 -32.03
CA TRP A 525 26.45 -24.35 -31.78
C TRP A 525 25.80 -23.89 -33.09
N SER A 526 24.70 -24.53 -33.46
CA SER A 526 23.92 -24.21 -34.67
C SER A 526 22.50 -23.81 -34.26
N PRO A 527 22.23 -22.50 -34.06
CA PRO A 527 20.90 -22.01 -33.70
C PRO A 527 19.88 -22.30 -34.82
N ARG A 528 18.62 -22.47 -34.44
CA ARG A 528 17.51 -22.69 -35.38
C ARG A 528 16.35 -21.76 -35.05
N ASN A 529 15.58 -21.39 -36.07
CA ASN A 529 14.29 -20.75 -35.86
C ASN A 529 13.31 -21.69 -35.15
N TYR A 530 12.34 -21.11 -34.45
CA TYR A 530 11.35 -21.87 -33.69
C TYR A 530 10.57 -22.87 -34.57
N ASP A 531 10.22 -22.46 -35.79
CA ASP A 531 9.52 -23.29 -36.78
C ASP A 531 10.46 -24.17 -37.62
N ARG A 532 11.77 -24.12 -37.35
CA ARG A 532 12.83 -24.86 -38.06
C ARG A 532 12.92 -24.57 -39.56
N LYS A 533 12.39 -23.42 -40.01
CA LYS A 533 12.45 -22.97 -41.40
C LYS A 533 13.43 -21.81 -41.57
N PHE A 534 14.07 -21.76 -42.73
CA PHE A 534 14.92 -20.65 -43.19
C PHE A 534 14.16 -19.84 -44.23
N ARG A 535 14.29 -18.52 -44.21
CA ARG A 535 13.57 -17.59 -45.08
C ARG A 535 14.46 -16.90 -46.10
N GLY A 536 15.75 -17.20 -46.14
CA GLY A 536 16.70 -16.45 -46.95
C GLY A 536 16.84 -15.04 -46.41
N ASP A 537 16.73 -14.05 -47.27
CA ASP A 537 17.04 -12.67 -46.90
C ASP A 537 15.80 -11.99 -46.31
N VAL A 538 15.96 -11.35 -45.15
CA VAL A 538 14.85 -10.71 -44.41
C VAL A 538 15.24 -9.32 -43.94
N PRO A 539 14.33 -8.33 -43.99
CA PRO A 539 14.62 -7.00 -43.46
C PRO A 539 14.71 -7.01 -41.93
N LEU A 540 15.57 -6.16 -41.38
CA LEU A 540 15.84 -6.04 -39.94
C LEU A 540 14.55 -5.90 -39.12
N TYR A 541 13.62 -5.01 -39.53
CA TYR A 541 12.35 -4.84 -38.81
C TYR A 541 11.50 -6.12 -38.81
N THR A 542 11.53 -6.90 -39.91
CA THR A 542 10.77 -8.15 -40.05
C THR A 542 11.36 -9.25 -39.18
N ALA A 543 12.69 -9.33 -39.11
CA ALA A 543 13.38 -10.28 -38.26
C ALA A 543 13.03 -10.08 -36.78
N LEU A 544 12.97 -8.82 -36.31
CA LEU A 544 12.52 -8.51 -34.96
C LEU A 544 11.02 -8.78 -34.77
N ALA A 545 10.16 -8.31 -35.69
CA ALA A 545 8.71 -8.46 -35.60
C ALA A 545 8.27 -9.94 -35.55
N LYS A 546 8.89 -10.79 -36.37
CA LYS A 546 8.66 -12.25 -36.38
C LYS A 546 9.52 -13.01 -35.37
N SER A 547 10.39 -12.30 -34.65
CA SER A 547 11.27 -12.85 -33.62
C SER A 547 12.13 -14.01 -34.15
N LEU A 548 12.74 -13.87 -35.32
CA LEU A 548 13.59 -14.90 -35.93
C LEU A 548 14.90 -15.07 -35.14
N ASN A 549 15.33 -16.31 -34.91
CA ASN A 549 16.51 -16.60 -34.08
C ASN A 549 17.80 -16.39 -34.87
N VAL A 550 17.88 -16.97 -36.06
CA VAL A 550 19.11 -17.03 -36.85
C VAL A 550 19.57 -15.64 -37.29
N PRO A 551 18.72 -14.77 -37.89
CA PRO A 551 19.10 -13.40 -38.21
C PRO A 551 19.52 -12.57 -37.00
N THR A 552 18.94 -12.86 -35.82
CA THR A 552 19.31 -12.13 -34.59
C THR A 552 20.69 -12.52 -34.10
N VAL A 553 21.05 -13.81 -34.18
CA VAL A 553 22.41 -14.26 -33.82
C VAL A 553 23.42 -13.71 -34.81
N GLU A 554 23.12 -13.75 -36.11
CA GLU A 554 23.98 -13.15 -37.13
C GLU A 554 24.20 -11.66 -36.86
N LEU A 555 23.13 -10.89 -36.66
CA LEU A 555 23.22 -9.46 -36.35
C LEU A 555 24.06 -9.21 -35.08
N GLY A 556 23.80 -9.95 -34.01
CA GLY A 556 24.56 -9.81 -32.76
C GLY A 556 26.05 -10.12 -32.92
N MET A 557 26.40 -11.10 -33.77
CA MET A 557 27.80 -11.40 -34.07
C MET A 557 28.46 -10.31 -34.93
N GLN A 558 27.73 -9.66 -35.84
CA GLN A 558 28.24 -8.52 -36.62
C GLN A 558 28.41 -7.26 -35.77
N VAL A 559 27.47 -6.98 -34.87
CA VAL A 559 27.55 -5.84 -33.92
C VAL A 559 28.63 -6.06 -32.87
N GLY A 560 28.82 -7.31 -32.44
CA GLY A 560 29.80 -7.72 -31.44
C GLY A 560 29.19 -7.91 -30.06
N ILE A 561 29.63 -8.96 -29.36
CA ILE A 561 29.17 -9.31 -28.00
C ILE A 561 29.33 -8.14 -27.02
N PRO A 562 30.50 -7.46 -26.90
CA PRO A 562 30.69 -6.40 -25.91
C PRO A 562 29.69 -5.25 -26.04
N ARG A 563 29.36 -4.83 -27.27
CA ARG A 563 28.44 -3.73 -27.52
C ARG A 563 26.99 -4.08 -27.15
N VAL A 564 26.59 -5.34 -27.35
CA VAL A 564 25.27 -5.82 -26.91
C VAL A 564 25.20 -5.91 -25.38
N VAL A 565 26.29 -6.32 -24.71
CA VAL A 565 26.37 -6.30 -23.23
C VAL A 565 26.23 -4.88 -22.71
N GLU A 566 27.02 -3.93 -23.24
CA GLU A 566 26.93 -2.50 -22.90
C GLU A 566 25.51 -1.93 -23.12
N THR A 567 24.85 -2.34 -24.20
CA THR A 567 23.46 -1.93 -24.47
C THR A 567 22.50 -2.46 -23.40
N LEU A 568 22.64 -3.72 -22.97
CA LEU A 568 21.82 -4.30 -21.91
C LEU A 568 22.04 -3.58 -20.58
N GLU A 569 23.27 -3.22 -20.24
CA GLU A 569 23.61 -2.42 -19.07
C GLU A 569 22.97 -1.03 -19.10
N LYS A 570 23.09 -0.32 -20.23
CA LYS A 570 22.44 0.98 -20.44
C LYS A 570 20.93 0.92 -20.33
N LEU A 571 20.31 -0.24 -20.63
CA LEU A 571 18.89 -0.48 -20.42
C LEU A 571 18.53 -0.75 -18.94
N GLY A 572 19.50 -1.05 -18.08
CA GLY A 572 19.34 -1.28 -16.65
C GLY A 572 19.43 -2.74 -16.21
N VAL A 573 20.05 -3.59 -17.04
CA VAL A 573 20.38 -4.97 -16.65
C VAL A 573 21.73 -4.98 -15.91
N ASP A 574 21.83 -5.76 -14.83
CA ASP A 574 23.10 -5.97 -14.14
C ASP A 574 24.05 -6.81 -15.02
N GLU A 575 25.26 -6.32 -15.27
CA GLU A 575 26.29 -7.01 -16.07
C GLU A 575 26.56 -8.42 -15.54
N ASN A 576 26.50 -8.63 -14.23
CA ASN A 576 26.80 -9.93 -13.60
C ASN A 576 25.78 -11.02 -13.96
N GLU A 577 24.58 -10.64 -14.39
CA GLU A 577 23.56 -11.58 -14.88
C GLU A 577 23.84 -12.02 -16.32
N ILE A 578 24.69 -11.29 -17.05
CA ILE A 578 24.94 -11.49 -18.48
C ILE A 578 26.21 -12.30 -18.67
N ARG A 579 26.05 -13.49 -19.27
CA ARG A 579 27.21 -14.26 -19.76
C ARG A 579 27.53 -13.85 -21.20
N PRO A 580 28.73 -13.32 -21.51
CA PRO A 580 29.09 -12.79 -22.82
C PRO A 580 29.40 -13.92 -23.83
N VAL A 581 28.38 -14.67 -24.23
CA VAL A 581 28.46 -15.78 -25.20
C VAL A 581 27.35 -15.65 -26.24
N PRO A 582 27.51 -16.15 -27.49
CA PRO A 582 26.54 -15.92 -28.57
C PRO A 582 25.07 -16.29 -28.25
N SER A 583 24.83 -17.27 -27.37
CA SER A 583 23.47 -17.65 -26.97
C SER A 583 22.74 -16.53 -26.19
N MET A 584 23.45 -15.53 -25.66
CA MET A 584 22.87 -14.39 -24.96
C MET A 584 21.93 -13.57 -25.87
N PHE A 585 22.20 -13.52 -27.18
CA PHE A 585 21.36 -12.82 -28.16
C PHE A 585 19.94 -13.42 -28.24
N LEU A 586 19.78 -14.66 -27.78
CA LEU A 586 18.50 -15.36 -27.67
C LEU A 586 17.99 -15.45 -26.22
N GLY A 587 18.60 -14.70 -25.30
CA GLY A 587 18.23 -14.61 -23.88
C GLY A 587 18.56 -15.86 -23.10
N SER A 588 19.78 -16.39 -23.23
CA SER A 588 20.30 -17.50 -22.40
C SER A 588 20.77 -17.08 -21.00
N PHE A 589 20.18 -16.03 -20.45
CA PHE A 589 20.42 -15.51 -19.11
C PHE A 589 19.08 -15.27 -18.40
N THR A 590 19.14 -15.12 -17.09
CA THR A 590 17.96 -15.08 -16.23
C THR A 590 17.73 -13.68 -15.68
N LEU A 591 16.48 -13.22 -15.69
CA LEU A 591 16.08 -12.00 -15.00
C LEU A 591 14.74 -12.21 -14.30
N THR A 592 14.48 -11.36 -13.32
CA THR A 592 13.16 -11.24 -12.69
C THR A 592 12.22 -10.40 -13.56
N PRO A 593 10.89 -10.56 -13.41
CA PRO A 593 9.92 -9.67 -14.08
C PRO A 593 10.15 -8.18 -13.81
N PHE A 594 10.63 -7.82 -12.62
CA PHE A 594 11.02 -6.46 -12.26
C PHE A 594 12.21 -5.95 -13.11
N GLN A 595 13.30 -6.71 -13.20
CA GLN A 595 14.46 -6.34 -14.03
C GLN A 595 14.10 -6.25 -15.52
N VAL A 596 13.25 -7.15 -16.01
CA VAL A 596 12.72 -7.06 -17.39
C VAL A 596 11.89 -5.80 -17.58
N ALA A 597 11.06 -5.42 -16.61
CA ALA A 597 10.30 -4.18 -16.67
C ALA A 597 11.22 -2.94 -16.75
N GLN A 598 12.33 -2.90 -16.00
CA GLN A 598 13.32 -1.82 -16.09
C GLN A 598 13.94 -1.74 -17.49
N MET A 599 14.36 -2.88 -18.05
CA MET A 599 14.96 -2.94 -19.39
C MET A 599 14.04 -2.36 -20.46
N TYR A 600 12.75 -2.72 -20.43
CA TYR A 600 11.77 -2.24 -21.40
C TYR A 600 11.25 -0.83 -21.10
N GLN A 601 11.27 -0.39 -19.84
CA GLN A 601 10.99 1.00 -19.47
C GLN A 601 12.00 1.92 -20.16
N THR A 602 13.29 1.67 -20.00
CA THR A 602 14.36 2.46 -20.64
C THR A 602 14.23 2.44 -22.17
N LEU A 603 14.08 1.24 -22.75
CA LEU A 603 13.99 1.05 -24.20
C LEU A 603 12.83 1.85 -24.79
N THR A 604 11.65 1.77 -24.16
CA THR A 604 10.43 2.34 -24.72
C THR A 604 10.18 3.77 -24.25
N ASN A 605 10.89 4.27 -23.25
CA ASN A 605 10.94 5.70 -22.90
C ASN A 605 11.93 6.48 -23.78
N SER A 606 12.05 6.11 -25.05
CA SER A 606 12.96 6.74 -26.02
C SER A 606 14.41 6.82 -25.51
N GLY A 607 14.86 5.79 -24.80
CA GLY A 607 16.22 5.68 -24.28
C GLY A 607 16.49 6.40 -22.96
N ARG A 608 15.46 6.98 -22.34
CA ARG A 608 15.56 7.59 -21.01
C ARG A 608 15.29 6.56 -19.92
N GLN A 609 16.34 6.19 -19.19
CA GLN A 609 16.21 5.32 -18.03
C GLN A 609 15.60 6.10 -16.87
N ALA A 610 14.45 5.64 -16.39
CA ALA A 610 13.89 6.06 -15.11
C ALA A 610 13.92 4.86 -14.17
N LYS A 611 14.63 4.98 -13.04
CA LYS A 611 14.79 3.86 -12.09
C LYS A 611 13.42 3.49 -11.54
N LEU A 612 13.08 2.20 -11.57
CA LEU A 612 11.80 1.75 -11.04
C LEU A 612 11.67 2.09 -9.55
N SER A 613 10.52 2.66 -9.16
CA SER A 613 10.26 3.04 -7.77
C SER A 613 8.81 2.79 -7.35
N ALA A 614 8.63 2.23 -6.16
CA ALA A 614 7.35 2.09 -5.47
C ALA A 614 7.06 3.26 -4.52
N LEU A 615 8.10 3.92 -4.00
CA LEU A 615 8.01 4.94 -2.96
C LEU A 615 7.97 6.35 -3.55
N ARG A 616 6.94 7.14 -3.20
CA ARG A 616 6.83 8.56 -3.56
C ARG A 616 7.22 9.49 -2.42
N SER A 617 6.66 9.31 -1.23
CA SER A 617 7.03 10.15 -0.08
C SER A 617 6.80 9.47 1.26
N VAL A 618 7.52 9.93 2.27
CA VAL A 618 7.43 9.49 3.67
C VAL A 618 7.34 10.71 4.56
N ILE A 619 6.33 10.74 5.42
CA ILE A 619 5.99 11.88 6.27
C ILE A 619 5.77 11.37 7.69
N ASP A 620 6.24 12.11 8.68
CA ASP A 620 5.93 11.83 10.08
C ASP A 620 4.53 12.35 10.49
N LEU A 621 4.23 12.25 11.78
CA LEU A 621 2.95 12.68 12.37
C LEU A 621 2.85 14.21 12.49
N GLU A 622 4.00 14.86 12.65
CA GLU A 622 4.15 16.31 12.74
C GLU A 622 4.01 16.99 11.36
N GLY A 623 4.15 16.22 10.27
CA GLY A 623 4.04 16.69 8.90
C GLY A 623 5.39 16.96 8.22
N ASN A 624 6.51 16.61 8.85
CA ASN A 624 7.82 16.74 8.24
C ASN A 624 8.03 15.65 7.18
N ILE A 625 8.61 16.05 6.06
CA ILE A 625 8.92 15.16 4.94
C ILE A 625 10.28 14.50 5.21
N LEU A 626 10.28 13.19 5.47
CA LEU A 626 11.50 12.39 5.64
C LEU A 626 12.11 11.97 4.31
N PHE A 627 11.25 11.74 3.30
CA PHE A 627 11.67 11.41 1.95
C PHE A 627 10.64 11.90 0.92
N GLN A 628 11.12 12.39 -0.21
CA GLN A 628 10.31 12.75 -1.37
C GLN A 628 11.03 12.33 -2.64
N SER A 629 10.36 11.55 -3.48
CA SER A 629 10.84 11.18 -4.81
C SER A 629 10.73 12.37 -5.75
N LEU A 630 11.83 12.69 -6.42
CA LEU A 630 11.88 13.66 -7.50
C LEU A 630 12.04 12.89 -8.82
N PRO A 631 11.14 13.08 -9.81
CA PRO A 631 11.26 12.42 -11.10
C PRO A 631 12.64 12.69 -11.71
N SER A 632 13.42 11.62 -11.89
CA SER A 632 14.74 11.66 -12.52
C SER A 632 14.79 10.59 -13.60
N ALA A 633 15.15 11.02 -14.81
CA ALA A 633 15.37 10.12 -15.92
C ALA A 633 16.57 10.61 -16.74
N SER A 634 17.55 9.73 -16.92
CA SER A 634 18.78 9.99 -17.67
C SER A 634 18.71 9.37 -19.05
N GLN A 635 19.18 10.08 -20.07
CA GLN A 635 19.36 9.49 -21.40
C GLN A 635 20.53 8.50 -21.34
N THR A 636 20.29 7.20 -21.57
CA THR A 636 21.32 6.16 -21.49
C THR A 636 21.64 5.52 -22.84
N VAL A 637 20.70 5.57 -23.80
CA VAL A 637 20.87 5.12 -25.19
C VAL A 637 20.33 6.19 -26.14
N ASP A 638 20.72 6.17 -27.41
CA ASP A 638 20.29 7.19 -28.37
C ASP A 638 18.76 7.19 -28.58
N GLN A 639 18.17 8.39 -28.57
CA GLN A 639 16.72 8.57 -28.67
C GLN A 639 16.16 7.95 -29.96
N GLN A 640 16.88 8.15 -31.07
CA GLN A 640 16.56 7.67 -32.41
C GLN A 640 16.57 6.15 -32.48
N ALA A 641 17.62 5.51 -31.97
CA ALA A 641 17.76 4.06 -31.98
C ALA A 641 16.67 3.37 -31.12
N ALA A 642 16.41 3.89 -29.92
CA ALA A 642 15.34 3.43 -29.03
C ALA A 642 13.95 3.60 -29.65
N TRP A 643 13.73 4.74 -30.33
CA TRP A 643 12.49 5.02 -31.06
C TRP A 643 12.28 4.04 -32.22
N LEU A 644 13.31 3.80 -33.05
CA LEU A 644 13.25 2.87 -34.19
C LEU A 644 13.02 1.43 -33.71
N THR A 645 13.63 1.05 -32.59
CA THR A 645 13.42 -0.27 -31.96
C THR A 645 11.99 -0.41 -31.45
N THR A 646 11.45 0.62 -30.80
CA THR A 646 10.05 0.66 -30.36
C THR A 646 9.08 0.63 -31.55
N TYR A 647 9.39 1.31 -32.65
CA TYR A 647 8.64 1.24 -33.89
C TYR A 647 8.62 -0.18 -34.47
N ALA A 648 9.76 -0.87 -34.51
CA ALA A 648 9.83 -2.27 -34.94
C ALA A 648 9.05 -3.21 -34.00
N MET A 649 8.99 -2.92 -32.69
CA MET A 649 8.12 -3.64 -31.76
C MET A 649 6.62 -3.41 -32.02
N LYS A 650 6.21 -2.22 -32.50
CA LYS A 650 4.83 -2.00 -32.98
C LYS A 650 4.51 -2.89 -34.18
N ARG A 651 5.47 -3.11 -35.08
CA ARG A 651 5.33 -4.09 -36.18
C ARG A 651 5.19 -5.53 -35.64
N GLY A 652 5.86 -5.86 -34.54
CA GLY A 652 5.68 -7.13 -33.82
C GLY A 652 4.24 -7.38 -33.36
N VAL A 653 3.52 -6.34 -32.93
CA VAL A 653 2.10 -6.41 -32.60
C VAL A 653 1.22 -6.37 -33.85
N LEU A 654 1.57 -5.59 -34.87
CA LEU A 654 0.76 -5.45 -36.09
C LEU A 654 0.72 -6.75 -36.93
N GLU A 655 1.90 -7.32 -37.20
CA GLU A 655 2.07 -8.42 -38.17
C GLU A 655 2.96 -9.58 -37.66
N GLY A 656 3.49 -9.44 -36.44
CA GLY A 656 4.45 -10.37 -35.85
C GLY A 656 3.87 -11.35 -34.82
N THR A 657 4.70 -11.72 -33.84
CA THR A 657 4.33 -12.69 -32.80
C THR A 657 3.26 -12.17 -31.82
N GLY A 658 3.03 -10.85 -31.78
CA GLY A 658 2.02 -10.18 -30.96
C GLY A 658 0.67 -9.96 -31.66
N ARG A 659 0.49 -10.41 -32.91
CA ARG A 659 -0.69 -10.13 -33.76
C ARG A 659 -2.06 -10.39 -33.14
N TYR A 660 -2.13 -11.24 -32.12
CA TYR A 660 -3.35 -11.48 -31.37
C TYR A 660 -3.93 -10.19 -30.74
N LEU A 661 -3.09 -9.23 -30.36
CA LEU A 661 -3.57 -7.95 -29.82
C LEU A 661 -4.14 -7.04 -30.89
N ASN A 662 -3.66 -7.14 -32.13
CA ASN A 662 -4.08 -6.23 -33.20
C ASN A 662 -5.56 -6.42 -33.57
N SER A 663 -6.12 -7.62 -33.43
CA SER A 663 -7.54 -7.84 -33.72
C SER A 663 -8.49 -7.19 -32.70
N GLN A 664 -8.00 -6.81 -31.51
CA GLN A 664 -8.80 -6.24 -30.42
C GLN A 664 -8.43 -4.79 -30.11
N PHE A 665 -7.16 -4.41 -30.30
CA PHE A 665 -6.61 -3.14 -29.82
C PHE A 665 -5.79 -2.40 -30.90
N SER A 666 -6.12 -2.58 -32.19
CA SER A 666 -5.41 -1.90 -33.30
C SER A 666 -5.37 -0.38 -33.13
N TRP A 667 -6.44 0.22 -32.62
CA TRP A 667 -6.56 1.66 -32.37
C TRP A 667 -5.54 2.19 -31.36
N ALA A 668 -5.09 1.35 -30.41
CA ALA A 668 -4.14 1.74 -29.38
C ALA A 668 -2.68 1.72 -29.88
N ALA A 669 -2.43 1.15 -31.07
CA ALA A 669 -1.12 1.10 -31.73
C ALA A 669 0.01 0.61 -30.80
N LEU A 670 -0.29 -0.45 -30.02
CA LEU A 670 0.59 -1.02 -29.00
C LEU A 670 1.93 -1.48 -29.56
N ALA A 671 2.95 -1.47 -28.72
CA ALA A 671 4.21 -2.17 -28.95
C ALA A 671 4.31 -3.38 -28.04
N GLY A 672 5.08 -4.40 -28.43
CA GLY A 672 5.30 -5.53 -27.53
C GLY A 672 6.29 -6.55 -28.06
N LYS A 673 6.74 -7.42 -27.14
CA LYS A 673 7.67 -8.50 -27.45
C LYS A 673 7.28 -9.77 -26.70
N THR A 674 7.23 -10.88 -27.45
CA THR A 674 7.07 -12.22 -26.89
C THR A 674 8.42 -12.81 -26.52
N GLY A 675 8.47 -13.49 -25.37
CA GLY A 675 9.59 -14.33 -24.96
C GLY A 675 9.11 -15.77 -24.72
N THR A 676 9.91 -16.73 -25.17
CA THR A 676 9.74 -18.14 -24.89
C THR A 676 11.12 -18.71 -24.60
N SER A 677 11.30 -19.36 -23.45
CA SER A 677 12.56 -20.03 -23.12
C SER A 677 12.62 -21.45 -23.73
N ASN A 678 13.77 -22.10 -23.60
CA ASN A 678 13.95 -23.47 -24.08
C ASN A 678 12.94 -24.42 -23.43
N ASP A 679 12.55 -25.47 -24.15
CA ASP A 679 11.54 -26.46 -23.76
C ASP A 679 10.19 -25.86 -23.33
N THR A 680 9.90 -24.60 -23.69
CA THR A 680 8.69 -23.87 -23.26
C THR A 680 8.52 -23.82 -21.73
N ARG A 681 9.62 -23.68 -20.98
CA ARG A 681 9.57 -23.57 -19.52
C ARG A 681 8.96 -22.24 -19.06
N ASP A 682 9.28 -21.17 -19.77
CA ASP A 682 8.85 -19.81 -19.46
C ASP A 682 8.13 -19.20 -20.67
N SER A 683 6.97 -18.63 -20.38
CA SER A 683 6.17 -17.81 -21.31
C SER A 683 6.21 -16.38 -20.82
N TRP A 684 6.74 -15.49 -21.67
CA TRP A 684 6.90 -14.09 -21.38
C TRP A 684 6.19 -13.21 -22.39
N PHE A 685 5.67 -12.08 -21.92
CA PHE A 685 5.22 -11.00 -22.78
C PHE A 685 5.51 -9.65 -22.12
N VAL A 686 6.08 -8.73 -22.88
CA VAL A 686 6.13 -7.31 -22.52
C VAL A 686 5.26 -6.54 -23.48
N GLY A 687 4.25 -5.87 -22.96
CA GLY A 687 3.33 -5.02 -23.71
C GLY A 687 3.50 -3.56 -23.29
N VAL A 688 3.39 -2.65 -24.26
CA VAL A 688 3.60 -1.22 -24.06
C VAL A 688 2.48 -0.43 -24.72
N ASP A 689 1.81 0.39 -23.92
CA ASP A 689 0.81 1.36 -24.36
C ASP A 689 1.35 2.79 -24.16
N GLY A 690 0.50 3.81 -24.36
CA GLY A 690 0.90 5.21 -24.17
C GLY A 690 1.23 5.58 -22.72
N ARG A 691 0.87 4.74 -21.75
CA ARG A 691 0.87 5.04 -20.32
C ARG A 691 1.87 4.20 -19.53
N GLU A 692 2.06 2.93 -19.88
CA GLU A 692 2.83 1.95 -19.09
C GLU A 692 3.48 0.83 -19.91
N VAL A 693 4.53 0.28 -19.31
CA VAL A 693 5.17 -0.97 -19.70
C VAL A 693 4.68 -2.06 -18.77
N THR A 694 4.08 -3.13 -19.32
CA THR A 694 3.58 -4.27 -18.54
C THR A 694 4.36 -5.53 -18.91
N THR A 695 5.08 -6.07 -17.94
CA THR A 695 5.81 -7.35 -18.05
C THR A 695 4.96 -8.45 -17.41
N ILE A 696 4.74 -9.55 -18.13
CA ILE A 696 4.06 -10.73 -17.63
C ILE A 696 4.92 -11.97 -17.87
N TRP A 697 5.08 -12.77 -16.81
CA TRP A 697 5.71 -14.09 -16.84
C TRP A 697 4.70 -15.15 -16.42
N LEU A 698 4.72 -16.29 -17.11
CA LEU A 698 4.07 -17.52 -16.70
C LEU A 698 5.09 -18.66 -16.74
N GLY A 699 5.06 -19.51 -15.72
CA GLY A 699 5.98 -20.63 -15.60
C GLY A 699 5.60 -21.56 -14.46
N ARG A 700 6.45 -22.54 -14.19
CA ARG A 700 6.27 -23.48 -13.07
C ARG A 700 7.46 -23.37 -12.12
N ASP A 701 7.20 -23.45 -10.81
CA ASP A 701 8.25 -23.40 -9.80
C ASP A 701 9.23 -24.57 -9.91
N ASP A 702 8.75 -25.73 -10.35
CA ASP A 702 9.55 -26.93 -10.60
C ASP A 702 10.38 -26.88 -11.90
N ASN A 703 10.38 -25.75 -12.61
CA ASN A 703 11.07 -25.54 -13.89
C ASN A 703 10.69 -26.53 -15.01
N LYS A 704 9.58 -27.27 -14.87
CA LYS A 704 9.11 -28.18 -15.93
C LYS A 704 8.47 -27.39 -17.09
N PRO A 705 8.42 -27.96 -18.30
CA PRO A 705 7.74 -27.37 -19.45
C PRO A 705 6.28 -26.98 -19.16
N THR A 706 5.87 -25.79 -19.63
CA THR A 706 4.47 -25.33 -19.58
C THR A 706 3.69 -25.68 -20.84
N LYS A 707 4.37 -25.99 -21.95
CA LYS A 707 3.79 -26.09 -23.30
C LYS A 707 3.17 -24.76 -23.79
N LEU A 708 3.39 -23.66 -23.08
CA LEU A 708 2.94 -22.33 -23.45
C LEU A 708 4.12 -21.55 -24.06
N THR A 709 3.84 -20.85 -25.14
CA THR A 709 4.76 -19.87 -25.74
C THR A 709 4.42 -18.48 -25.20
N GLY A 710 5.26 -17.48 -25.43
CA GLY A 710 4.91 -16.08 -25.14
C GLY A 710 3.56 -15.66 -25.74
N SER A 711 3.23 -16.12 -26.96
CA SER A 711 1.98 -15.77 -27.66
C SER A 711 0.74 -16.55 -27.19
N SER A 712 0.90 -17.77 -26.69
CA SER A 712 -0.21 -18.61 -26.21
C SER A 712 -0.44 -18.52 -24.69
N GLY A 713 0.55 -18.06 -23.93
CA GLY A 713 0.49 -17.87 -22.47
C GLY A 713 0.41 -16.40 -22.06
N ALA A 714 1.54 -15.79 -21.71
CA ALA A 714 1.63 -14.45 -21.12
C ALA A 714 0.91 -13.35 -21.93
N LEU A 715 0.97 -13.40 -23.26
CA LEU A 715 0.23 -12.47 -24.13
C LEU A 715 -1.29 -12.52 -23.88
N ARG A 716 -1.84 -13.68 -23.54
CA ARG A 716 -3.28 -13.86 -23.28
C ARG A 716 -3.70 -13.26 -21.95
N VAL A 717 -2.79 -13.24 -20.97
CA VAL A 717 -3.00 -12.53 -19.69
C VAL A 717 -2.92 -11.03 -19.92
N TYR A 718 -1.97 -10.55 -20.73
CA TYR A 718 -1.87 -9.13 -21.07
C TYR A 718 -3.10 -8.62 -21.81
N ALA A 719 -3.61 -9.37 -22.79
CA ALA A 719 -4.86 -9.02 -23.47
C ALA A 719 -6.06 -8.94 -22.50
N GLU A 720 -6.13 -9.85 -21.53
CA GLU A 720 -7.17 -9.80 -20.49
C GLU A 720 -7.01 -8.57 -19.58
N TYR A 721 -5.78 -8.19 -19.24
CA TYR A 721 -5.51 -6.96 -18.50
C TYR A 721 -5.99 -5.72 -19.27
N LEU A 722 -5.67 -5.63 -20.57
CA LEU A 722 -6.11 -4.53 -21.42
C LEU A 722 -7.63 -4.45 -21.59
N ASN A 723 -8.34 -5.58 -21.61
CA ASN A 723 -9.81 -5.59 -21.64
C ASN A 723 -10.45 -4.91 -20.43
N HIS A 724 -9.80 -4.98 -19.26
CA HIS A 724 -10.32 -4.38 -18.04
C HIS A 724 -9.81 -2.97 -17.76
N ARG A 725 -8.54 -2.69 -18.10
CA ARG A 725 -7.86 -1.44 -17.77
C ARG A 725 -7.98 -0.38 -18.88
N ILE A 726 -8.27 -0.81 -20.11
CA ILE A 726 -8.32 -0.01 -21.35
C ILE A 726 -6.95 0.65 -21.65
N PRO A 727 -6.27 0.29 -22.76
CA PRO A 727 -4.96 0.87 -23.06
C PRO A 727 -5.06 2.34 -23.46
N GLN A 728 -3.99 3.10 -23.25
CA GLN A 728 -3.84 4.40 -23.90
C GLN A 728 -3.12 4.27 -25.24
N LYS A 729 -3.51 5.09 -26.23
CA LYS A 729 -2.89 5.07 -27.55
C LYS A 729 -1.40 5.39 -27.43
N LEU A 730 -0.56 4.47 -27.93
CA LEU A 730 0.88 4.66 -27.96
C LEU A 730 1.29 5.59 -29.11
N THR A 731 1.46 6.86 -28.79
CA THR A 731 2.05 7.88 -29.66
C THR A 731 3.56 7.94 -29.44
N LEU A 732 4.32 7.88 -30.53
CA LEU A 732 5.77 8.05 -30.49
C LEU A 732 6.09 9.42 -31.10
N PRO A 733 6.46 10.44 -30.30
CA PRO A 733 6.93 11.71 -30.83
C PRO A 733 8.13 11.48 -31.75
N TRP A 734 8.16 12.15 -32.90
CA TRP A 734 9.27 11.99 -33.87
C TRP A 734 10.54 12.66 -33.33
N PRO A 735 11.65 11.93 -33.16
CA PRO A 735 12.95 12.53 -32.84
C PRO A 735 13.47 13.35 -34.02
N GLN A 736 14.43 14.24 -33.73
CA GLN A 736 15.20 14.91 -34.78
C GLN A 736 15.96 13.87 -35.63
N GLU A 737 16.23 14.22 -36.89
CA GLU A 737 17.00 13.41 -37.84
C GLU A 737 16.38 12.05 -38.23
N ILE A 738 15.16 11.75 -37.81
CA ILE A 738 14.40 10.63 -38.36
C ILE A 738 13.67 11.08 -39.63
N GLY A 739 14.10 10.56 -40.78
CA GLY A 739 13.42 10.69 -42.06
C GLY A 739 12.51 9.50 -42.35
N THR A 740 11.61 9.64 -43.32
CA THR A 740 10.76 8.53 -43.80
C THR A 740 10.98 8.32 -45.29
N TYR A 741 11.43 7.14 -45.68
CA TYR A 741 11.82 6.82 -47.06
C TYR A 741 11.07 5.60 -47.58
N GLY A 742 10.82 5.57 -48.89
CA GLY A 742 10.16 4.47 -49.57
C GLY A 742 11.11 3.31 -49.85
N PHE A 743 10.62 2.08 -49.72
CA PHE A 743 11.37 0.87 -50.01
C PHE A 743 10.54 -0.10 -50.84
N SER A 744 11.15 -0.72 -51.84
CA SER A 744 10.56 -1.80 -52.64
C SER A 744 11.08 -3.14 -52.13
N LYS A 745 10.22 -4.16 -52.19
CA LYS A 745 10.59 -5.52 -51.79
C LYS A 745 11.10 -6.30 -52.99
N THR A 746 12.30 -6.86 -52.88
CA THR A 746 12.90 -7.70 -53.91
C THR A 746 12.29 -9.11 -53.94
N ALA A 747 12.54 -9.86 -55.01
CA ALA A 747 12.11 -11.26 -55.12
C ALA A 747 12.71 -12.16 -54.01
N GLN A 748 13.90 -11.81 -53.54
CA GLN A 748 14.66 -12.53 -52.51
C GLN A 748 14.20 -12.18 -51.08
N GLY A 749 13.39 -11.12 -50.92
CA GLY A 749 12.80 -10.71 -49.64
C GLY A 749 13.48 -9.53 -48.96
N SER A 750 14.61 -9.04 -49.49
CA SER A 750 15.28 -7.82 -49.06
C SER A 750 14.48 -6.56 -49.42
N LEU A 751 14.87 -5.43 -48.83
CA LEU A 751 14.34 -4.11 -49.17
C LEU A 751 15.41 -3.27 -49.85
N GLU A 752 15.03 -2.63 -50.96
CA GLU A 752 15.85 -1.67 -51.69
C GLU A 752 15.22 -0.29 -51.62
N LEU A 753 16.05 0.75 -51.60
CA LEU A 753 15.58 2.13 -51.54
C LEU A 753 14.84 2.47 -52.84
N ASP A 754 13.56 2.79 -52.72
CA ASP A 754 12.70 3.23 -53.81
C ASP A 754 11.88 4.40 -53.28
N CYS A 755 12.40 5.61 -53.45
CA CYS A 755 11.87 6.83 -52.85
C CYS A 755 10.39 7.12 -53.25
N GLN A 756 9.92 6.53 -54.36
CA GLN A 756 8.55 6.68 -54.84
C GLN A 756 7.61 5.58 -54.32
N ASN A 757 8.12 4.56 -53.63
CA ASN A 757 7.32 3.47 -53.12
C ASN A 757 6.35 3.92 -52.02
N GLY A 758 5.15 3.35 -52.01
CA GLY A 758 4.16 3.59 -50.96
C GLY A 758 4.53 2.92 -49.63
N PHE A 759 5.32 1.85 -49.64
CA PHE A 759 5.82 1.23 -48.43
C PHE A 759 6.99 2.03 -47.87
N LYS A 760 6.75 2.75 -46.77
CA LYS A 760 7.74 3.63 -46.15
C LYS A 760 8.23 3.11 -44.81
N LEU A 761 9.52 3.31 -44.53
CA LEU A 761 10.14 3.03 -43.24
C LEU A 761 10.84 4.28 -42.70
N PRO A 762 10.80 4.48 -41.38
CA PRO A 762 11.61 5.51 -40.75
C PRO A 762 13.08 5.08 -40.70
N VAL A 763 13.98 6.04 -40.92
CA VAL A 763 15.44 5.87 -40.92
C VAL A 763 16.06 7.01 -40.15
N TRP A 764 17.05 6.72 -39.30
CA TRP A 764 17.90 7.75 -38.70
C TRP A 764 18.91 8.22 -39.75
N ASP A 765 18.65 9.40 -40.30
CA ASP A 765 19.40 10.00 -41.40
C ASP A 765 20.22 11.20 -40.90
N ALA A 766 21.12 10.94 -39.95
CA ALA A 766 21.94 11.97 -39.29
C ALA A 766 22.74 12.83 -40.29
N GLN A 767 23.16 12.24 -41.40
CA GLN A 767 23.98 12.90 -42.43
C GLN A 767 23.15 13.40 -43.62
N GLY A 768 21.83 13.20 -43.64
CA GLY A 768 20.97 13.57 -44.76
C GLY A 768 21.26 12.81 -46.07
N THR A 769 21.90 11.64 -46.00
CA THR A 769 22.31 10.85 -47.18
C THR A 769 21.10 10.29 -47.91
N PHE A 770 20.09 9.80 -47.17
CA PHE A 770 18.85 9.30 -47.77
C PHE A 770 18.02 10.43 -48.37
N LYS A 771 17.94 11.56 -47.66
CA LYS A 771 17.27 12.76 -48.18
C LYS A 771 17.90 13.22 -49.49
N SER A 772 19.23 13.41 -49.50
CA SER A 772 19.98 13.81 -50.69
C SER A 772 19.78 12.82 -51.85
N HIS A 773 19.82 11.51 -51.57
CA HIS A 773 19.60 10.50 -52.60
C HIS A 773 18.20 10.60 -53.20
N CYS A 774 17.15 10.74 -52.38
CA CYS A 774 15.78 10.82 -52.85
C CYS A 774 15.44 12.15 -53.55
N ASP A 775 16.02 13.26 -53.10
CA ASP A 775 15.82 14.57 -53.72
C ASP A 775 16.50 14.66 -55.11
N ASN A 776 17.62 13.95 -55.29
CA ASN A 776 18.39 13.92 -56.54
C ASN A 776 17.86 12.92 -57.59
N GLN A 777 16.82 12.12 -57.30
CA GLN A 777 16.25 11.23 -58.32
C GLN A 777 15.38 12.00 -59.32
N PRO A 778 15.58 11.82 -60.65
CA PRO A 778 14.77 12.51 -61.65
C PRO A 778 13.29 12.14 -61.47
N LYS A 779 12.43 13.15 -61.31
CA LYS A 779 10.98 12.98 -61.20
C LYS A 779 10.47 12.13 -62.36
N GLN A 780 9.57 11.18 -62.10
CA GLN A 780 9.10 10.15 -63.06
C GLN A 780 8.65 10.68 -64.43
N TRP A 781 8.27 11.95 -64.58
CA TRP A 781 7.94 12.53 -65.89
C TRP A 781 9.13 12.50 -66.87
N ILE A 782 10.36 12.61 -66.36
CA ILE A 782 11.59 12.52 -67.17
C ILE A 782 11.85 11.07 -67.59
N LYS A 783 11.71 10.09 -66.69
CA LYS A 783 11.83 8.67 -67.06
C LYS A 783 10.76 8.21 -68.06
N LYS A 784 9.54 8.76 -67.99
CA LYS A 784 8.48 8.52 -68.97
C LYS A 784 8.73 9.17 -70.34
N LEU A 785 9.57 10.21 -70.42
CA LEU A 785 9.96 10.85 -71.68
C LEU A 785 11.01 10.04 -72.47
N PHE A 786 11.78 9.19 -71.79
CA PHE A 786 12.88 8.41 -72.39
C PHE A 786 12.62 6.90 -72.42
N SER A 787 11.40 6.45 -72.06
CA SER A 787 10.93 5.09 -72.30
C SER A 787 9.98 5.11 -73.51
N TRP A 788 10.55 5.13 -74.72
CA TRP A 788 9.86 4.87 -75.99
C TRP A 788 10.54 3.73 -76.71
#